data_AF-A0A4Y7IWV4-F1
#
_entry.id   AF-A0A4Y7IWV4-F1
#
_cell.length_a   1.000
_cell.length_b   1.000
_cell.length_c   1.000
_cell.angle_alpha   90.00
_cell.angle_beta   90.00
_cell.angle_gamma   90.00
#
_symmetry.space_group_name_H-M   'P 1'
#
loop_
_entity.id
_entity.type
_entity.pdbx_description
1 polymer ?
#
loop_
_entity_poly.entity_id
_entity_poly.type
_entity_poly.pdbx_seq_one_letter_code
_entity_poly.pdbx_strand_id
1 'polypeptide(L)'
;MIKIKAPDLKAKEVRVNTRHLYQQTKFNLVREESEGYAKLVTLLCLSSQNASGATISTIKSLIGHFDLDPNRVFDILLECFELQPDNNHLFLDLITIFPKSHASQILGFKFQYYQRMDVMSAVPSGLYQLAAALVKADLINLDSIYSHLLPKDEDAFQLYDSFSAKRFDAARKIGKINLAATGKDLMEDDKQGDVTVDLYTSLDMESSAVEEQFVNNQSLGLLNGFLSVDDWYHAHILFDRLSPLNPVAHDQICKGLFTIIEKSISSAYAAVLQTDHQNIHLPKELFQMLVSAGPYLYRNTLLLQKVCRVLRGYYLSALELVKNCSGGPVSGIRYPNQHLRVAKAKVEDALGTCILPSLQLIPANPAVSQEIWDLMCLLPYEARYHLYGEWEKENERIPMVLDARQTAKLDTRRILKRLAKDNLKQLGRMVAKLAHANPMTVLRTIVHQIEAYRDMIAPVVDAFKYLTQLEYDILEYVVTERLAQGGRGKLKDDGVNLCDWLQSLASFLGHLCKKYPSMELRGIFQYLVNQLKRGKGIELVLLQELIQQMANVQYTENMTEEQLDAMARSETLRYQATAFGMTRNSKALVKSTKRLRDSLLPTDEPKLALPLLLLIAQHRALVVINAHAPYIKMVSEQFDRCHGTLLQYVEFLNSALTPTTAYAQLILPLEDLVHKYHLDPEVAFLIYRPVMRLFNYASGSDPDVFWPCNILKETTVSDAQSES
;
A
#
# COMPACT_ATOMS: atom_id res chain seq x y z
N MET A 1 25.77 75.73 -38.32
CA MET A 1 24.89 75.12 -39.34
C MET A 1 25.38 73.72 -39.64
N ILE A 2 24.67 72.69 -39.18
CA ILE A 2 25.00 71.29 -39.47
C ILE A 2 24.44 70.98 -40.86
N LYS A 3 25.30 70.70 -41.85
CA LYS A 3 24.91 70.29 -43.21
C LYS A 3 24.30 68.89 -43.15
N ILE A 4 22.97 68.82 -43.04
CA ILE A 4 22.23 67.56 -43.17
C ILE A 4 22.26 67.16 -44.66
N LYS A 5 22.69 65.93 -44.96
CA LYS A 5 22.79 65.44 -46.35
C LYS A 5 21.38 65.24 -46.92
N ALA A 6 21.15 65.63 -48.18
CA ALA A 6 19.86 65.49 -48.87
C ALA A 6 19.15 64.10 -48.77
N PRO A 7 19.85 62.94 -48.77
CA PRO A 7 19.19 61.64 -48.53
C PRO A 7 18.63 61.49 -47.11
N ASP A 8 19.25 62.10 -46.09
CA ASP A 8 18.75 62.06 -44.70
C ASP A 8 17.46 62.88 -44.54
N LEU A 9 17.31 63.96 -45.32
CA LEU A 9 16.10 64.78 -45.35
C LEU A 9 14.92 64.00 -45.95
N LYS A 10 15.13 63.27 -47.05
CA LYS A 10 14.09 62.41 -47.64
C LYS A 10 13.69 61.28 -46.70
N ALA A 11 14.64 60.63 -46.02
CA ALA A 11 14.32 59.61 -45.02
C ALA A 11 13.55 60.20 -43.82
N LYS A 12 13.87 61.44 -43.42
CA LYS A 12 13.17 62.14 -42.34
C LYS A 12 11.76 62.58 -42.76
N GLU A 13 11.59 63.05 -43.99
CA GLU A 13 10.29 63.37 -44.58
C GLU A 13 9.41 62.13 -44.69
N VAL A 14 9.95 61.00 -45.19
CA VAL A 14 9.23 59.72 -45.22
C VAL A 14 8.84 59.29 -43.81
N ARG A 15 9.73 59.39 -42.82
CA ARG A 15 9.40 59.08 -41.41
C ARG A 15 8.33 60.00 -40.83
N VAL A 16 8.38 61.30 -41.13
CA VAL A 16 7.39 62.29 -40.65
C VAL A 16 6.04 62.06 -41.30
N ASN A 17 6.00 61.85 -42.63
CA ASN A 17 4.76 61.53 -43.34
C ASN A 17 4.19 60.18 -42.89
N THR A 18 5.04 59.18 -42.67
CA THR A 18 4.61 57.88 -42.14
C THR A 18 4.04 58.03 -40.72
N ARG A 19 4.69 58.83 -39.88
CA ARG A 19 4.23 59.14 -38.52
C ARG A 19 2.90 59.87 -38.53
N HIS A 20 2.74 60.87 -39.40
CA HIS A 20 1.52 61.68 -39.48
C HIS A 20 0.33 60.91 -40.07
N LEU A 21 0.58 59.98 -41.01
CA LEU A 21 -0.49 59.27 -41.72
C LEU A 21 -0.86 57.92 -41.10
N TYR A 22 0.08 57.23 -40.44
CA TYR A 22 -0.12 55.84 -40.00
C TYR A 22 0.09 55.60 -38.50
N GLN A 23 0.53 56.59 -37.72
CA GLN A 23 0.62 56.43 -36.26
C GLN A 23 -0.76 56.66 -35.64
N GLN A 24 -1.33 55.65 -34.99
CA GLN A 24 -2.50 55.83 -34.15
C GLN A 24 -2.10 56.68 -32.92
N THR A 25 -2.86 57.74 -32.64
CA THR A 25 -2.73 58.54 -31.42
C THR A 25 -3.41 57.80 -30.27
N LYS A 26 -2.74 56.77 -29.74
CA LYS A 26 -3.17 56.07 -28.52
C LYS A 26 -2.09 56.18 -27.47
N PHE A 27 -2.49 56.41 -26.24
CA PHE A 27 -1.58 56.61 -25.11
C PHE A 27 -1.41 55.32 -24.33
N ASN A 28 -0.22 54.73 -24.37
CA ASN A 28 0.10 53.44 -23.74
C ASN A 28 0.80 53.62 -22.38
N LEU A 29 1.45 54.77 -22.16
CA LEU A 29 2.18 55.02 -20.91
C LEU A 29 1.34 55.86 -19.94
N VAL A 30 1.41 55.52 -18.65
CA VAL A 30 0.69 56.24 -17.59
C VAL A 30 1.05 57.73 -17.56
N ARG A 31 2.30 58.08 -17.89
CA ARG A 31 2.77 59.48 -17.95
C ARG A 31 2.20 60.29 -19.11
N GLU A 32 1.69 59.63 -20.14
CA GLU A 32 1.13 60.29 -21.33
C GLU A 32 -0.28 60.79 -21.02
N GLU A 33 -1.10 59.98 -20.35
CA GLU A 33 -2.48 60.32 -19.98
C GLU A 33 -2.81 59.94 -18.52
N SER A 34 -2.22 60.69 -17.58
CA SER A 34 -2.33 60.43 -16.14
C SER A 34 -3.78 60.47 -15.62
N GLU A 35 -4.62 61.38 -16.15
CA GLU A 35 -6.01 61.53 -15.70
C GLU A 35 -6.89 60.34 -16.12
N GLY A 36 -6.75 59.90 -17.38
CA GLY A 36 -7.51 58.76 -17.90
C GLY A 36 -7.21 57.47 -17.15
N TYR A 37 -5.93 57.17 -16.91
CA TYR A 37 -5.52 56.00 -16.13
C TYR A 37 -5.89 56.10 -14.65
N ALA A 38 -5.81 57.28 -14.03
CA ALA A 38 -6.23 57.46 -12.63
C ALA A 38 -7.74 57.22 -12.43
N LYS A 39 -8.58 57.73 -13.35
CA LYS A 39 -10.03 57.49 -13.33
C LYS A 39 -10.38 56.01 -13.54
N LEU A 40 -9.65 55.33 -14.43
CA LEU A 40 -9.81 53.89 -14.67
C LEU A 40 -9.50 53.07 -13.40
N VAL A 41 -8.34 53.27 -12.78
CA VAL A 41 -7.94 52.54 -11.56
C VAL A 41 -8.93 52.80 -10.43
N THR A 42 -9.32 54.05 -10.23
CA THR A 42 -10.30 54.42 -9.19
C THR A 42 -11.64 53.71 -9.40
N LEU A 43 -12.11 53.64 -10.65
CA LEU A 43 -13.34 52.95 -10.99
C LEU A 43 -13.25 51.44 -10.67
N LEU A 44 -12.15 50.79 -11.05
CA LEU A 44 -11.93 49.35 -10.82
C LEU A 44 -11.82 49.00 -9.32
N CYS A 45 -11.17 49.84 -8.52
CA CYS A 45 -11.03 49.61 -7.09
C CYS A 45 -12.33 49.84 -6.30
N LEU A 46 -13.22 50.74 -6.77
CA LEU A 46 -14.49 51.07 -6.11
C LEU A 46 -15.65 50.14 -6.48
N SER A 47 -15.56 49.42 -7.60
CA SER A 47 -16.59 48.48 -8.05
C SER A 47 -16.65 47.25 -7.15
N SER A 48 -17.33 47.37 -6.01
CA SER A 48 -17.32 46.31 -4.99
C SER A 48 -18.52 45.36 -5.03
N GLN A 49 -19.67 45.70 -5.64
CA GLN A 49 -20.84 44.82 -5.48
C GLN A 49 -21.82 44.63 -6.65
N ASN A 50 -21.74 45.32 -7.78
CA ASN A 50 -22.59 45.02 -8.95
C ASN A 50 -22.01 45.65 -10.23
N ALA A 51 -21.31 44.88 -11.07
CA ALA A 51 -20.85 45.34 -12.39
C ALA A 51 -21.72 44.75 -13.50
N SER A 52 -22.92 45.30 -13.71
CA SER A 52 -23.81 44.93 -14.80
C SER A 52 -23.95 46.11 -15.78
N GLY A 53 -23.35 45.99 -16.97
CA GLY A 53 -23.50 46.90 -18.11
C GLY A 53 -22.94 48.33 -17.98
N ALA A 54 -23.21 49.03 -16.87
CA ALA A 54 -22.84 50.42 -16.66
C ALA A 54 -21.33 50.64 -16.46
N THR A 55 -20.65 49.72 -15.77
CA THR A 55 -19.18 49.77 -15.64
C THR A 55 -18.51 49.55 -17.00
N ILE A 56 -19.05 48.63 -17.81
CA ILE A 56 -18.57 48.33 -19.17
C ILE A 56 -18.71 49.56 -20.08
N SER A 57 -19.86 50.24 -20.06
CA SER A 57 -20.07 51.45 -20.85
C SER A 57 -19.16 52.59 -20.39
N THR A 58 -18.92 52.71 -19.09
CA THR A 58 -18.00 53.71 -18.53
C THR A 58 -16.55 53.44 -18.94
N ILE A 59 -16.09 52.18 -18.90
CA ILE A 59 -14.73 51.81 -19.37
C ILE A 59 -14.58 52.12 -20.86
N LYS A 60 -15.57 51.77 -21.70
CA LYS A 60 -15.55 52.10 -23.14
C LYS A 60 -15.53 53.61 -23.38
N SER A 61 -16.27 54.38 -22.58
CA SER A 61 -16.26 55.84 -22.62
C SER A 61 -14.89 56.41 -22.25
N LEU A 62 -14.24 55.90 -21.20
CA LEU A 62 -12.90 56.33 -20.79
C LEU A 62 -11.85 55.99 -21.86
N ILE A 63 -11.91 54.79 -22.46
CA ILE A 63 -11.01 54.40 -23.56
C ILE A 63 -11.13 55.38 -24.74
N GLY A 64 -12.36 55.75 -25.12
CA GLY A 64 -12.60 56.64 -26.25
C GLY A 64 -12.38 58.13 -25.96
N HIS A 65 -12.60 58.60 -24.73
CA HIS A 65 -12.47 60.01 -24.37
C HIS A 65 -11.01 60.44 -24.17
N PHE A 66 -10.19 59.55 -23.61
CA PHE A 66 -8.77 59.81 -23.32
C PHE A 66 -7.83 59.08 -24.28
N ASP A 67 -8.34 58.53 -25.38
CA ASP A 67 -7.56 57.77 -26.38
C ASP A 67 -6.60 56.73 -25.75
N LEU A 68 -7.06 56.02 -24.71
CA LEU A 68 -6.23 55.06 -23.97
C LEU A 68 -5.94 53.84 -24.83
N ASP A 69 -4.73 53.27 -24.70
CA ASP A 69 -4.39 52.00 -25.35
C ASP A 69 -5.19 50.85 -24.70
N PRO A 70 -6.07 50.15 -25.44
CA PRO A 70 -6.85 49.04 -24.90
C PRO A 70 -6.01 47.92 -24.29
N ASN A 71 -4.78 47.69 -24.79
CA ASN A 71 -3.90 46.65 -24.25
C ASN A 71 -3.39 47.03 -22.84
N ARG A 72 -3.09 48.31 -22.61
CA ARG A 72 -2.68 48.80 -21.29
C ARG A 72 -3.84 48.86 -20.31
N VAL A 73 -5.02 49.26 -20.78
CA VAL A 73 -6.25 49.21 -19.97
C VAL A 73 -6.53 47.78 -19.52
N PHE A 74 -6.35 46.81 -20.42
CA PHE A 74 -6.52 45.40 -20.10
C PHE A 74 -5.45 44.88 -19.12
N ASP A 75 -4.20 45.30 -19.29
CA ASP A 75 -3.11 44.99 -18.35
C ASP A 75 -3.40 45.49 -16.92
N ILE A 76 -3.84 46.75 -16.78
CA ILE A 76 -4.25 47.34 -15.49
C ILE A 76 -5.45 46.60 -14.89
N LEU A 77 -6.41 46.20 -15.73
CA LEU A 77 -7.56 45.41 -15.28
C LEU A 77 -7.11 44.06 -14.69
N LEU A 78 -6.15 43.38 -15.32
CA LEU A 78 -5.57 42.14 -14.81
C LEU A 78 -4.81 42.36 -13.49
N GLU A 79 -4.11 43.49 -13.31
CA GLU A 79 -3.46 43.84 -12.04
C GLU A 79 -4.48 44.09 -10.92
N CYS A 80 -5.56 44.81 -11.21
CA CYS A 80 -6.65 45.01 -10.26
C CYS A 80 -7.31 43.67 -9.89
N PHE A 81 -7.43 42.76 -10.86
CA PHE A 81 -7.99 41.44 -10.62
C PHE A 81 -7.08 40.57 -9.72
N GLU A 82 -5.75 40.62 -9.94
CA GLU A 82 -4.77 39.97 -9.06
C GLU A 82 -4.86 40.46 -7.61
N LEU A 83 -5.10 41.76 -7.40
CA LEU A 83 -5.18 42.37 -6.06
C LEU A 83 -6.53 42.17 -5.35
N GLN A 84 -7.58 41.75 -6.07
CA GLN A 84 -8.95 41.60 -5.54
C GLN A 84 -9.57 40.24 -5.89
N PRO A 85 -9.07 39.13 -5.30
CA PRO A 85 -9.53 37.77 -5.61
C PRO A 85 -10.97 37.47 -5.13
N ASP A 86 -11.54 38.26 -4.23
CA ASP A 86 -12.91 38.03 -3.72
C ASP A 86 -14.00 38.38 -4.76
N ASN A 87 -13.66 39.20 -5.76
CA ASN A 87 -14.59 39.72 -6.77
C ASN A 87 -14.47 39.01 -8.14
N ASN A 88 -14.12 37.72 -8.14
CA ASN A 88 -13.85 36.93 -9.35
C ASN A 88 -14.91 37.09 -10.46
N HIS A 89 -16.20 37.02 -10.12
CA HIS A 89 -17.29 37.09 -11.10
C HIS A 89 -17.34 38.43 -11.84
N LEU A 90 -17.05 39.56 -11.16
CA LEU A 90 -17.12 40.89 -11.75
C LEU A 90 -16.01 41.10 -12.79
N PHE A 91 -14.79 40.68 -12.46
CA PHE A 91 -13.66 40.82 -13.37
C PHE A 91 -13.76 39.90 -14.59
N LEU A 92 -14.26 38.67 -14.42
CA LEU A 92 -14.47 37.75 -15.54
C LEU A 92 -15.44 38.33 -16.59
N ASP A 93 -16.51 38.99 -16.16
CA ASP A 93 -17.45 39.66 -17.07
C ASP A 93 -16.80 40.83 -17.82
N LEU A 94 -15.95 41.61 -17.16
CA LEU A 94 -15.24 42.73 -17.78
C LEU A 94 -14.19 42.29 -18.80
N ILE A 95 -13.58 41.11 -18.63
CA ILE A 95 -12.55 40.60 -19.52
C ILE A 95 -13.12 40.21 -20.89
N THR A 96 -14.42 39.90 -20.98
CA THR A 96 -15.11 39.60 -22.25
C THR A 96 -15.09 40.76 -23.26
N ILE A 97 -14.79 41.99 -22.82
CA ILE A 97 -14.66 43.18 -23.67
C ILE A 97 -13.43 43.08 -24.59
N PHE A 98 -12.39 42.37 -24.15
CA PHE A 98 -11.09 42.35 -24.83
C PHE A 98 -10.88 41.05 -25.62
N PRO A 99 -10.07 41.05 -26.70
CA PRO A 99 -9.76 39.84 -27.44
C PRO A 99 -9.02 38.81 -26.58
N LYS A 100 -9.50 37.57 -26.57
CA LYS A 100 -8.90 36.45 -25.80
C LYS A 100 -7.40 36.25 -26.10
N SER A 101 -6.98 36.45 -27.35
CA SER A 101 -5.57 36.30 -27.77
C SER A 101 -4.61 37.31 -27.13
N HIS A 102 -5.10 38.47 -26.70
CA HIS A 102 -4.25 39.48 -26.05
C HIS A 102 -4.00 39.13 -24.59
N ALA A 103 -4.91 38.40 -23.95
CA ALA A 103 -4.79 38.00 -22.55
C ALA A 103 -3.61 37.05 -22.34
N SER A 104 -3.46 36.05 -23.22
CA SER A 104 -2.34 35.11 -23.17
C SER A 104 -1.00 35.81 -23.40
N GLN A 105 -0.95 36.79 -24.31
CA GLN A 105 0.28 37.55 -24.59
C GLN A 105 0.68 38.44 -23.41
N ILE A 106 -0.27 39.19 -22.83
CA ILE A 106 0.00 40.06 -21.67
C ILE A 106 0.47 39.23 -20.47
N LEU A 107 -0.22 38.12 -20.15
CA LEU A 107 0.23 37.21 -19.10
C LEU A 107 1.61 36.63 -19.39
N GLY A 108 1.87 36.23 -20.63
CA GLY A 108 3.20 35.78 -21.07
C GLY A 108 4.29 36.82 -20.83
N PHE A 109 4.04 38.09 -21.16
CA PHE A 109 4.96 39.19 -20.87
C PHE A 109 5.17 39.41 -19.37
N LYS A 110 4.13 39.25 -18.54
CA LYS A 110 4.28 39.32 -17.07
C LYS A 110 5.13 38.18 -16.53
N PHE A 111 4.91 36.94 -16.97
CA PHE A 111 5.75 35.81 -16.57
C PHE A 111 7.21 35.99 -17.00
N GLN A 112 7.44 36.56 -18.19
CA GLN A 112 8.79 36.88 -18.69
C GLN A 112 9.45 38.04 -17.94
N TYR A 113 8.68 38.99 -17.39
CA TYR A 113 9.22 40.09 -16.61
C TYR A 113 9.97 39.60 -15.37
N TYR A 114 9.38 38.66 -14.63
CA TYR A 114 9.98 38.06 -13.44
C TYR A 114 11.15 37.10 -13.73
N GLN A 115 11.47 36.86 -15.01
CA GLN A 115 12.62 36.06 -15.43
C GLN A 115 13.87 36.92 -15.70
N ARG A 116 13.74 38.26 -15.74
CA ARG A 116 14.87 39.14 -16.05
C ARG A 116 15.88 39.13 -14.90
N MET A 117 17.17 39.04 -15.23
CA MET A 117 18.28 39.04 -14.25
C MET A 117 18.30 40.29 -13.35
N ASP A 118 17.59 41.36 -13.72
CA ASP A 118 17.47 42.58 -12.92
C ASP A 118 16.38 42.49 -11.82
N VAL A 119 15.50 41.48 -11.89
CA VAL A 119 14.36 41.30 -11.00
C VAL A 119 14.63 40.11 -10.07
N MET A 120 15.14 40.38 -8.86
CA MET A 120 15.45 39.36 -7.84
C MET A 120 14.21 38.87 -7.05
N SER A 121 13.00 39.05 -7.60
CA SER A 121 11.76 38.66 -6.95
C SER A 121 11.10 37.49 -7.67
N ALA A 122 10.72 36.46 -6.91
CA ALA A 122 9.91 35.35 -7.42
C ALA A 122 8.55 35.85 -7.96
N VAL A 123 7.98 35.08 -8.88
CA VAL A 123 6.64 35.36 -9.43
C VAL A 123 5.60 35.33 -8.29
N PRO A 124 4.77 36.37 -8.13
CA PRO A 124 3.71 36.38 -7.13
C PRO A 124 2.73 35.21 -7.29
N SER A 125 2.25 34.66 -6.16
CA SER A 125 1.21 33.62 -6.17
C SER A 125 -0.11 34.09 -6.78
N GLY A 126 -0.42 35.39 -6.62
CA GLY A 126 -1.60 36.04 -7.22
C GLY A 126 -1.62 35.92 -8.74
N LEU A 127 -0.49 36.12 -9.41
CA LEU A 127 -0.39 35.98 -10.87
C LEU A 127 -0.70 34.56 -11.35
N TYR A 128 -0.27 33.53 -10.61
CA TYR A 128 -0.61 32.14 -10.93
C TYR A 128 -2.09 31.82 -10.71
N GLN A 129 -2.69 32.35 -9.64
CA GLN A 129 -4.13 32.22 -9.37
C GLN A 129 -4.97 32.92 -10.43
N LEU A 130 -4.54 34.13 -10.85
CA LEU A 130 -5.15 34.88 -11.95
C LEU A 130 -5.12 34.07 -13.25
N ALA A 131 -3.95 33.56 -13.63
CA ALA A 131 -3.81 32.74 -14.83
C ALA A 131 -4.71 31.50 -14.79
N ALA A 132 -4.76 30.82 -13.65
CA ALA A 132 -5.63 29.65 -13.45
C ALA A 132 -7.13 30.00 -13.53
N ALA A 133 -7.56 31.11 -12.93
CA ALA A 133 -8.95 31.56 -12.97
C ALA A 133 -9.41 31.90 -14.40
N LEU A 134 -8.54 32.47 -15.22
CA LEU A 134 -8.84 32.80 -16.61
C LEU A 134 -8.92 31.57 -17.51
N VAL A 135 -8.10 30.55 -17.24
CA VAL A 135 -8.18 29.25 -17.93
C VAL A 135 -9.45 28.51 -17.51
N LYS A 136 -9.80 28.49 -16.22
CA LYS A 136 -11.04 27.87 -15.71
C LYS A 136 -12.30 28.47 -16.33
N ALA A 137 -12.27 29.76 -16.65
CA ALA A 137 -13.37 30.48 -17.29
C ALA A 137 -13.41 30.35 -18.84
N ASP A 138 -12.58 29.48 -19.44
CA ASP A 138 -12.45 29.31 -20.90
C ASP A 138 -12.13 30.62 -21.66
N LEU A 139 -11.47 31.57 -20.99
CA LEU A 139 -11.03 32.83 -21.59
C LEU A 139 -9.66 32.65 -22.27
N ILE A 140 -8.82 31.74 -21.75
CA ILE A 140 -7.47 31.48 -22.25
C ILE A 140 -7.23 29.97 -22.36
N ASN A 141 -6.55 29.55 -23.43
CA ASN A 141 -6.11 28.16 -23.59
C ASN A 141 -4.85 27.91 -22.75
N LEU A 142 -4.82 26.79 -22.02
CA LEU A 142 -3.66 26.40 -21.21
C LEU A 142 -2.35 26.39 -22.02
N ASP A 143 -2.37 25.81 -23.23
CA ASP A 143 -1.17 25.69 -24.08
C ASP A 143 -0.61 27.06 -24.51
N SER A 144 -1.45 28.09 -24.57
CA SER A 144 -1.00 29.44 -24.94
C SER A 144 -0.16 30.08 -23.84
N ILE A 145 -0.56 29.94 -22.56
CA ILE A 145 0.21 30.44 -21.41
C ILE A 145 1.45 29.57 -21.22
N TYR A 146 1.30 28.25 -21.32
CA TYR A 146 2.39 27.29 -21.12
C TYR A 146 3.59 27.56 -22.02
N SER A 147 3.35 27.96 -23.28
CA SER A 147 4.42 28.29 -24.24
C SER A 147 5.33 29.45 -23.81
N HIS A 148 4.87 30.30 -22.89
CA HIS A 148 5.61 31.44 -22.39
C HIS A 148 6.33 31.18 -21.05
N LEU A 149 6.07 30.03 -20.42
CA LEU A 149 6.68 29.67 -19.14
C LEU A 149 8.11 29.15 -19.34
N LEU A 150 8.97 29.41 -18.34
CA LEU A 150 10.31 28.84 -18.24
C LEU A 150 10.52 28.25 -16.85
N PRO A 151 11.46 27.29 -16.70
CA PRO A 151 12.27 26.64 -17.74
C PRO A 151 11.43 25.77 -18.70
N LYS A 152 11.99 25.44 -19.87
CA LYS A 152 11.37 24.46 -20.76
C LYS A 152 11.40 23.07 -20.10
N ASP A 153 10.39 22.26 -20.37
CA ASP A 153 10.21 20.94 -19.77
C ASP A 153 11.47 20.06 -19.86
N GLU A 154 12.09 19.99 -21.03
CA GLU A 154 13.31 19.20 -21.28
C GLU A 154 14.47 19.60 -20.35
N ASP A 155 14.69 20.91 -20.17
CA ASP A 155 15.76 21.42 -19.33
C ASP A 155 15.46 21.16 -17.84
N ALA A 156 14.18 21.33 -17.45
CA ALA A 156 13.71 21.05 -16.10
C ALA A 156 13.86 19.56 -15.74
N PHE A 157 13.49 18.67 -16.66
CA PHE A 157 13.60 17.23 -16.47
C PHE A 157 15.05 16.79 -16.33
N GLN A 158 15.97 17.29 -17.16
CA GLN A 158 17.40 16.95 -17.05
C GLN A 158 18.01 17.42 -15.73
N LEU A 159 17.69 18.63 -15.28
CA LEU A 159 18.15 19.14 -13.98
C LEU A 159 17.63 18.25 -12.84
N TYR A 160 16.35 17.90 -12.86
CA TYR A 160 15.75 17.03 -11.86
C TYR A 160 16.34 15.62 -11.88
N ASP A 161 16.54 15.02 -13.04
CA ASP A 161 17.14 13.69 -13.17
C ASP A 161 18.56 13.66 -12.60
N SER A 162 19.36 14.69 -12.87
CA SER A 162 20.71 14.82 -12.32
C SER A 162 20.70 14.94 -10.79
N PHE A 163 19.70 15.62 -10.24
CA PHE A 163 19.51 15.79 -8.80
C PHE A 163 19.02 14.49 -8.14
N SER A 164 18.03 13.83 -8.75
CA SER A 164 17.46 12.56 -8.33
C SER A 164 18.52 11.45 -8.32
N ALA A 165 19.35 11.37 -9.36
CA ALA A 165 20.44 10.39 -9.45
C ALA A 165 21.44 10.52 -8.29
N LYS A 166 21.87 11.75 -7.93
CA LYS A 166 22.75 11.99 -6.79
C LYS A 166 22.13 11.51 -5.47
N ARG A 167 20.82 11.66 -5.31
CA ARG A 167 20.08 11.19 -4.12
C ARG A 167 19.98 9.68 -4.07
N PHE A 168 19.67 9.03 -5.19
CA PHE A 168 19.70 7.57 -5.27
C PHE A 168 21.06 7.01 -4.89
N ASP A 169 22.15 7.64 -5.32
CA ASP A 169 23.51 7.23 -4.95
C ASP A 169 23.81 7.46 -3.47
N ALA A 170 23.32 8.56 -2.88
CA ALA A 170 23.43 8.80 -1.44
C ALA A 170 22.67 7.74 -0.63
N ALA A 171 21.40 7.50 -0.96
CA ALA A 171 20.57 6.48 -0.31
C ALA A 171 21.19 5.08 -0.44
N ARG A 172 21.74 4.71 -1.61
CA ARG A 172 22.44 3.42 -1.83
C ARG A 172 23.75 3.27 -1.06
N LYS A 173 24.35 4.37 -0.59
CA LYS A 173 25.54 4.36 0.26
C LYS A 173 25.20 4.15 1.73
N ILE A 174 23.96 4.39 2.14
CA ILE A 174 23.53 4.15 3.53
C ILE A 174 23.79 2.70 3.92
N GLY A 175 24.54 2.54 5.02
CA GLY A 175 24.95 1.25 5.55
C GLY A 175 26.02 0.49 4.76
N LYS A 176 26.63 1.10 3.75
CA LYS A 176 27.87 0.63 3.16
C LYS A 176 29.04 1.31 3.86
N ILE A 177 29.85 0.51 4.57
CA ILE A 177 31.08 1.00 5.21
C ILE A 177 32.13 1.15 4.11
N ASN A 178 32.65 2.36 3.94
CA ASN A 178 33.77 2.59 3.03
C ASN A 178 35.06 2.10 3.71
N LEU A 179 35.60 0.97 3.24
CA LEU A 179 36.84 0.39 3.80
C LEU A 179 38.06 1.30 3.61
N ALA A 180 37.99 2.31 2.74
CA ALA A 180 39.02 3.32 2.54
C ALA A 180 38.89 4.54 3.48
N ALA A 181 37.86 4.60 4.33
CA ALA A 181 37.69 5.67 5.30
C ALA A 181 38.78 5.59 6.37
N THR A 182 39.42 6.72 6.66
CA THR A 182 40.50 6.80 7.65
C THR A 182 39.93 6.66 9.06
N GLY A 183 40.71 6.12 10.00
CA GLY A 183 40.25 5.87 11.38
C GLY A 183 39.72 7.08 12.15
N LYS A 184 39.94 8.30 11.65
CA LYS A 184 39.34 9.53 12.17
C LYS A 184 37.87 9.70 11.75
N ASP A 185 37.52 9.29 10.53
CA ASP A 185 36.16 9.33 9.98
C ASP A 185 35.26 8.26 10.64
N LEU A 186 35.84 7.13 11.03
CA LEU A 186 35.14 6.05 11.74
C LEU A 186 34.87 6.38 13.23
N MET A 187 35.70 7.24 13.84
CA MET A 187 35.62 7.59 15.27
C MET A 187 34.65 8.74 15.57
N GLU A 188 34.21 9.49 14.55
CA GLU A 188 33.17 10.52 14.70
C GLU A 188 31.75 9.90 14.70
N ASP A 189 31.54 8.80 13.97
CA ASP A 189 30.26 8.07 13.93
C ASP A 189 29.94 7.26 15.22
N ASP A 190 30.96 6.92 16.02
CA ASP A 190 30.80 6.12 17.24
C ASP A 190 30.52 6.97 18.50
N LYS A 191 30.44 8.30 18.39
CA LYS A 191 30.17 9.23 19.50
C LYS A 191 28.71 9.64 19.66
N GLN A 192 27.76 8.70 19.69
CA GLN A 192 26.57 8.87 20.55
C GLN A 192 25.87 7.54 20.83
N GLY A 193 25.77 7.19 22.11
CA GLY A 193 25.01 6.06 22.64
C GLY A 193 23.49 6.26 22.61
N ASP A 194 22.96 6.94 21.61
CA ASP A 194 21.53 7.06 21.40
C ASP A 194 21.20 6.56 19.99
N VAL A 195 20.34 5.55 19.89
CA VAL A 195 19.81 5.08 18.60
C VAL A 195 18.72 6.08 18.22
N THR A 196 19.11 7.31 17.92
CA THR A 196 18.21 8.33 17.38
C THR A 196 18.05 8.02 15.89
N VAL A 197 16.85 7.54 15.55
CA VAL A 197 16.42 7.28 14.18
C VAL A 197 16.47 8.61 13.42
N ASP A 198 17.51 8.81 12.62
CA ASP A 198 17.79 10.09 11.95
C ASP A 198 17.09 10.20 10.58
N LEU A 199 15.83 9.75 10.53
CA LEU A 199 14.97 9.88 9.35
C LEU A 199 14.50 11.34 9.16
N TYR A 200 14.52 12.15 10.22
CA TYR A 200 13.95 13.50 10.18
C TYR A 200 14.92 14.53 9.60
N THR A 201 16.21 14.43 9.92
CA THR A 201 17.22 15.32 9.31
C THR A 201 17.34 15.11 7.80
N SER A 202 17.24 13.86 7.33
CA SER A 202 17.18 13.53 5.91
C SER A 202 15.93 14.13 5.26
N LEU A 203 14.74 13.96 5.83
CA LEU A 203 13.49 14.54 5.31
C LEU A 203 13.47 16.08 5.34
N ASP A 204 14.08 16.72 6.33
CA ASP A 204 14.16 18.18 6.46
C ASP A 204 15.14 18.80 5.44
N MET A 205 16.31 18.16 5.25
CA MET A 205 17.25 18.51 4.18
C MET A 205 16.61 18.31 2.79
N GLU A 206 15.73 17.32 2.65
CA GLU A 206 14.97 17.11 1.43
C GLU A 206 13.98 18.22 1.14
N SER A 207 13.18 18.60 2.14
CA SER A 207 12.17 19.65 2.00
C SER A 207 12.80 20.99 1.60
N SER A 208 13.94 21.33 2.23
CA SER A 208 14.68 22.57 1.94
C SER A 208 15.23 22.61 0.50
N ALA A 209 15.83 21.52 0.02
CA ALA A 209 16.37 21.47 -1.35
C ALA A 209 15.29 21.47 -2.44
N VAL A 210 14.11 20.92 -2.12
CA VAL A 210 12.95 20.91 -3.02
C VAL A 210 12.26 22.28 -3.06
N GLU A 211 12.31 23.05 -1.98
CA GLU A 211 11.81 24.43 -1.94
C GLU A 211 12.61 25.38 -2.84
N GLU A 212 13.94 25.26 -2.88
CA GLU A 212 14.78 26.06 -3.77
C GLU A 212 14.47 25.84 -5.26
N GLN A 213 14.07 24.63 -5.65
CA GLN A 213 13.66 24.31 -7.02
C GLN A 213 12.28 24.86 -7.38
N PHE A 214 11.36 24.92 -6.42
CA PHE A 214 10.01 25.43 -6.61
C PHE A 214 10.01 26.92 -7.00
N VAL A 215 10.84 27.72 -6.33
CA VAL A 215 10.93 29.18 -6.56
C VAL A 215 11.41 29.49 -7.98
N ASN A 216 12.19 28.59 -8.57
CA ASN A 216 12.81 28.77 -9.88
C ASN A 216 11.98 28.25 -11.06
N ASN A 217 10.87 27.54 -10.82
CA ASN A 217 10.09 26.88 -11.88
C ASN A 217 8.64 27.38 -11.96
N GLN A 218 8.32 28.08 -13.05
CA GLN A 218 7.00 28.71 -13.21
C GLN A 218 5.89 27.72 -13.55
N SER A 219 6.20 26.57 -14.16
CA SER A 219 5.18 25.55 -14.46
C SER A 219 4.61 24.90 -13.19
N LEU A 220 5.47 24.72 -12.17
CA LEU A 220 5.07 24.28 -10.83
C LEU A 220 4.25 25.36 -10.08
N GLY A 221 4.63 26.63 -10.23
CA GLY A 221 3.85 27.75 -9.71
C GLY A 221 2.44 27.82 -10.31
N LEU A 222 2.31 27.60 -11.62
CA LEU A 222 1.03 27.58 -12.31
C LEU A 222 0.15 26.41 -11.83
N LEU A 223 0.75 25.22 -11.65
CA LEU A 223 0.05 24.07 -11.06
C LEU A 223 -0.50 24.41 -9.66
N ASN A 224 0.28 25.08 -8.82
CA ASN A 224 -0.19 25.55 -7.51
C ASN A 224 -1.34 26.58 -7.62
N GLY A 225 -1.31 27.42 -8.66
CA GLY A 225 -2.42 28.32 -9.02
C GLY A 225 -3.71 27.57 -9.30
N PHE A 226 -3.67 26.53 -10.14
CA PHE A 226 -4.86 25.71 -10.45
C PHE A 226 -5.44 25.01 -9.22
N LEU A 227 -4.57 24.52 -8.33
CA LEU A 227 -4.99 23.91 -7.08
C LEU A 227 -5.66 24.92 -6.15
N SER A 228 -5.18 26.17 -6.11
CA SER A 228 -5.77 27.25 -5.32
C SER A 228 -7.17 27.66 -5.80
N VAL A 229 -7.43 27.54 -7.12
CA VAL A 229 -8.70 27.90 -7.76
C VAL A 229 -9.68 26.72 -7.81
N ASP A 230 -9.36 25.59 -7.18
CA ASP A 230 -10.15 24.34 -7.19
C ASP A 230 -10.49 23.86 -8.62
N ASP A 231 -9.52 23.91 -9.55
CA ASP A 231 -9.66 23.37 -10.92
C ASP A 231 -8.83 22.10 -11.10
N TRP A 232 -9.46 20.95 -10.85
CA TRP A 232 -8.79 19.65 -10.96
C TRP A 232 -8.50 19.24 -12.40
N TYR A 233 -9.35 19.60 -13.37
CA TYR A 233 -9.20 19.11 -14.74
C TYR A 233 -7.90 19.61 -15.38
N HIS A 234 -7.66 20.92 -15.30
CA HIS A 234 -6.41 21.51 -15.81
C HIS A 234 -5.20 21.15 -14.94
N ALA A 235 -5.37 21.03 -13.62
CA ALA A 235 -4.31 20.56 -12.74
C ALA A 235 -3.87 19.13 -13.08
N HIS A 236 -4.81 18.22 -13.38
CA HIS A 236 -4.50 16.83 -13.75
C HIS A 236 -3.68 16.75 -15.04
N ILE A 237 -4.01 17.55 -16.06
CA ILE A 237 -3.23 17.64 -17.30
C ILE A 237 -1.78 18.06 -17.01
N LEU A 238 -1.59 19.01 -16.09
CA LEU A 238 -0.25 19.44 -15.67
C LEU A 238 0.46 18.40 -14.80
N PHE A 239 -0.25 17.67 -13.94
CA PHE A 239 0.31 16.54 -13.20
C PHE A 239 0.85 15.46 -14.14
N ASP A 240 0.13 15.15 -15.22
CA ASP A 240 0.55 14.15 -16.20
C ASP A 240 1.78 14.62 -16.98
N ARG A 241 1.79 15.90 -17.44
CA ARG A 241 2.93 16.49 -18.16
C ARG A 241 4.18 16.64 -17.29
N LEU A 242 4.02 17.07 -16.03
CA LEU A 242 5.11 17.32 -15.09
C LEU A 242 5.45 16.11 -14.21
N SER A 243 4.86 14.94 -14.49
CA SER A 243 5.09 13.70 -13.73
C SER A 243 6.58 13.39 -13.47
N PRO A 244 7.52 13.60 -14.43
CA PRO A 244 8.95 13.36 -14.19
C PRO A 244 9.56 14.23 -13.08
N LEU A 245 9.04 15.43 -12.84
CA LEU A 245 9.52 16.34 -11.79
C LEU A 245 8.99 15.98 -10.39
N ASN A 246 8.03 15.06 -10.31
CA ASN A 246 7.35 14.69 -9.08
C ASN A 246 6.81 15.93 -8.32
N PRO A 247 5.80 16.62 -8.90
CA PRO A 247 5.34 17.94 -8.42
C PRO A 247 4.83 17.92 -6.98
N VAL A 248 4.35 16.79 -6.48
CA VAL A 248 3.83 16.65 -5.10
C VAL A 248 4.96 16.62 -4.06
N ALA A 249 6.22 16.47 -4.48
CA ALA A 249 7.36 16.67 -3.58
C ALA A 249 7.39 18.09 -2.98
N HIS A 250 6.89 19.10 -3.69
CA HIS A 250 6.83 20.47 -3.20
C HIS A 250 5.69 20.66 -2.20
N ASP A 251 6.00 21.25 -1.04
CA ASP A 251 5.05 21.38 0.07
C ASP A 251 3.80 22.20 -0.27
N GLN A 252 3.94 23.26 -1.07
CA GLN A 252 2.81 24.11 -1.46
C GLN A 252 1.79 23.36 -2.34
N ILE A 253 2.28 22.64 -3.36
CA ILE A 253 1.46 21.82 -4.26
C ILE A 253 0.79 20.69 -3.47
N CYS A 254 1.55 20.05 -2.58
CA CYS A 254 1.06 18.99 -1.70
C CYS A 254 -0.09 19.47 -0.80
N LYS A 255 0.06 20.62 -0.14
CA LYS A 255 -0.98 21.24 0.68
C LYS A 255 -2.24 21.60 -0.14
N GLY A 256 -2.05 22.19 -1.32
CA GLY A 256 -3.14 22.50 -2.24
C GLY A 256 -3.93 21.26 -2.64
N LEU A 257 -3.24 20.21 -3.06
CA LEU A 257 -3.84 18.91 -3.39
C LEU A 257 -4.61 18.32 -2.20
N PHE A 258 -4.04 18.36 -1.00
CA PHE A 258 -4.68 17.85 0.22
C PHE A 258 -5.96 18.60 0.58
N THR A 259 -6.00 19.92 0.37
CA THR A 259 -7.22 20.70 0.58
C THR A 259 -8.34 20.27 -0.38
N ILE A 260 -8.02 20.01 -1.66
CA ILE A 260 -9.02 19.53 -2.63
C ILE A 260 -9.48 18.11 -2.26
N ILE A 261 -8.55 17.22 -1.89
CA ILE A 261 -8.88 15.86 -1.42
C ILE A 261 -9.82 15.96 -0.20
N GLU A 262 -9.48 16.78 0.80
CA GLU A 262 -10.30 16.96 2.00
C GLU A 262 -11.70 17.49 1.68
N LYS A 263 -11.82 18.48 0.79
CA LYS A 263 -13.12 18.96 0.29
C LYS A 263 -13.91 17.83 -0.39
N SER A 264 -13.26 17.04 -1.25
CA SER A 264 -13.92 15.97 -2.01
C SER A 264 -14.42 14.80 -1.15
N ILE A 265 -13.75 14.51 -0.03
CA ILE A 265 -14.13 13.43 0.90
C ILE A 265 -15.06 13.91 2.02
N SER A 266 -15.23 15.22 2.22
CA SER A 266 -15.92 15.79 3.39
C SER A 266 -17.34 15.26 3.59
N SER A 267 -18.13 15.18 2.52
CA SER A 267 -19.50 14.64 2.55
C SER A 267 -19.54 13.15 2.86
N ALA A 268 -18.67 12.36 2.22
CA ALA A 268 -18.55 10.93 2.46
C ALA A 268 -18.04 10.63 3.88
N TYR A 269 -17.11 11.44 4.39
CA TYR A 269 -16.58 11.32 5.74
C TYR A 269 -17.66 11.61 6.79
N ALA A 270 -18.50 12.63 6.57
CA ALA A 270 -19.64 12.91 7.46
C ALA A 270 -20.64 11.75 7.49
N ALA A 271 -20.93 11.14 6.34
CA ALA A 271 -21.81 9.95 6.26
C ALA A 271 -21.22 8.74 7.02
N VAL A 272 -19.92 8.47 6.84
CA VAL A 272 -19.21 7.38 7.55
C VAL A 272 -19.24 7.58 9.06
N LEU A 273 -19.11 8.82 9.54
CA LEU A 273 -19.18 9.14 10.97
C LEU A 273 -20.57 8.91 11.57
N GLN A 274 -21.63 9.07 10.79
CA GLN A 274 -23.02 8.82 11.21
C GLN A 274 -23.41 7.33 11.13
N THR A 275 -22.48 6.43 10.78
CA THR A 275 -22.70 4.99 10.54
C THR A 275 -23.71 4.67 9.43
N ASP A 276 -24.10 5.67 8.64
CA ASP A 276 -24.89 5.49 7.43
C ASP A 276 -23.98 5.00 6.31
N HIS A 277 -23.77 3.68 6.24
CA HIS A 277 -23.01 3.03 5.18
C HIS A 277 -23.81 2.85 3.88
N GLN A 278 -25.02 3.42 3.79
CA GLN A 278 -25.87 3.33 2.62
C GLN A 278 -25.48 4.37 1.56
N ASN A 279 -25.14 3.89 0.35
CA ASN A 279 -24.86 4.71 -0.84
C ASN A 279 -23.72 5.73 -0.73
N ILE A 280 -22.56 5.33 -0.20
CA ILE A 280 -21.35 6.16 -0.29
C ILE A 280 -20.84 6.14 -1.73
N HIS A 281 -20.94 7.28 -2.42
CA HIS A 281 -20.38 7.47 -3.76
C HIS A 281 -19.16 8.37 -3.70
N LEU A 282 -18.03 7.87 -4.23
CA LEU A 282 -16.80 8.64 -4.34
C LEU A 282 -16.56 9.09 -5.79
N PRO A 283 -16.15 10.37 -5.99
CA PRO A 283 -15.82 10.88 -7.32
C PRO A 283 -14.65 10.11 -7.93
N LYS A 284 -14.60 9.99 -9.25
CA LYS A 284 -13.49 9.32 -9.94
C LYS A 284 -12.19 10.11 -9.79
N GLU A 285 -12.35 11.43 -9.74
CA GLU A 285 -11.32 12.45 -9.55
C GLU A 285 -10.56 12.23 -8.23
N LEU A 286 -11.23 11.74 -7.17
CA LEU A 286 -10.56 11.41 -5.90
C LEU A 286 -9.47 10.34 -6.09
N PHE A 287 -9.74 9.29 -6.86
CA PHE A 287 -8.77 8.23 -7.06
C PHE A 287 -7.59 8.72 -7.92
N GLN A 288 -7.84 9.58 -8.90
CA GLN A 288 -6.77 10.26 -9.65
C GLN A 288 -5.93 11.15 -8.73
N MET A 289 -6.55 11.91 -7.83
CA MET A 289 -5.86 12.72 -6.83
C MET A 289 -4.98 11.89 -5.91
N LEU A 290 -5.46 10.73 -5.45
CA LEU A 290 -4.69 9.82 -4.60
C LEU A 290 -3.49 9.21 -5.34
N VAL A 291 -3.67 8.81 -6.60
CA VAL A 291 -2.57 8.32 -7.44
C VAL A 291 -1.52 9.41 -7.66
N SER A 292 -1.94 10.64 -7.98
CA SER A 292 -1.03 11.78 -8.12
C SER A 292 -0.32 12.14 -6.81
N ALA A 293 -0.99 12.00 -5.67
CA ALA A 293 -0.40 12.25 -4.36
C ALA A 293 0.74 11.27 -4.03
N GLY A 294 0.65 10.02 -4.50
CA GLY A 294 1.66 8.99 -4.28
C GLY A 294 2.03 8.84 -2.79
N PRO A 295 3.32 8.68 -2.43
CA PRO A 295 3.72 8.47 -1.04
C PRO A 295 3.61 9.73 -0.17
N TYR A 296 3.29 10.91 -0.70
CA TYR A 296 3.40 12.17 0.03
C TYR A 296 2.31 12.42 1.07
N LEU A 297 1.27 11.58 1.12
CA LEU A 297 0.18 11.66 2.11
C LEU A 297 0.69 11.55 3.57
N TYR A 298 1.93 11.08 3.78
CA TYR A 298 2.60 11.06 5.09
C TYR A 298 2.66 12.44 5.77
N ARG A 299 2.72 13.53 5.00
CA ARG A 299 2.79 14.91 5.53
C ARG A 299 1.52 15.33 6.28
N ASN A 300 0.38 14.68 5.99
CA ASN A 300 -0.87 14.90 6.71
C ASN A 300 -1.49 13.58 7.16
N THR A 301 -1.01 13.10 8.31
CA THR A 301 -1.49 11.83 8.91
C THR A 301 -2.99 11.86 9.25
N LEU A 302 -3.56 13.02 9.57
CA LEU A 302 -5.00 13.15 9.82
C LEU A 302 -5.80 12.92 8.54
N LEU A 303 -5.38 13.52 7.42
CA LEU A 303 -6.02 13.29 6.12
C LEU A 303 -5.91 11.83 5.70
N LEU A 304 -4.75 11.19 5.90
CA LEU A 304 -4.56 9.77 5.62
C LEU A 304 -5.58 8.90 6.39
N GLN A 305 -5.78 9.16 7.68
CA GLN A 305 -6.78 8.44 8.47
C GLN A 305 -8.21 8.68 7.96
N LYS A 306 -8.56 9.92 7.61
CA LYS A 306 -9.87 10.23 7.00
C LYS A 306 -10.07 9.46 5.69
N VAL A 307 -9.05 9.43 4.83
CA VAL A 307 -9.08 8.68 3.56
C VAL A 307 -9.27 7.19 3.82
N CYS A 308 -8.52 6.57 4.74
CA CYS A 308 -8.70 5.16 5.09
C CYS A 308 -10.14 4.86 5.54
N ARG A 309 -10.72 5.69 6.42
CA ARG A 309 -12.10 5.52 6.91
C ARG A 309 -13.14 5.66 5.79
N VAL A 310 -12.95 6.62 4.89
CA VAL A 310 -13.84 6.84 3.74
C VAL A 310 -13.76 5.68 2.75
N LEU A 311 -12.55 5.21 2.41
CA LEU A 311 -12.36 4.05 1.54
C LEU A 311 -12.96 2.77 2.17
N ARG A 312 -12.81 2.61 3.50
CA ARG A 312 -13.44 1.52 4.25
C ARG A 312 -14.96 1.57 4.15
N GLY A 313 -15.55 2.74 4.40
CA GLY A 313 -16.99 2.95 4.25
C GLY A 313 -17.48 2.68 2.83
N TYR A 314 -16.75 3.17 1.82
CA TYR A 314 -17.05 2.92 0.41
C TYR A 314 -17.03 1.43 0.05
N TYR A 315 -16.03 0.67 0.52
CA TYR A 315 -15.95 -0.76 0.27
C TYR A 315 -17.04 -1.55 1.01
N LEU A 316 -17.33 -1.21 2.27
CA LEU A 316 -18.42 -1.82 3.04
C LEU A 316 -19.78 -1.57 2.40
N SER A 317 -20.04 -0.34 1.92
CA SER A 317 -21.25 -0.01 1.17
C SER A 317 -21.41 -0.90 -0.07
N ALA A 318 -20.33 -1.13 -0.81
CA ALA A 318 -20.35 -2.04 -1.95
C ALA A 318 -20.60 -3.51 -1.56
N LEU A 319 -20.10 -3.97 -0.42
CA LEU A 319 -20.35 -5.31 0.12
C LEU A 319 -21.82 -5.48 0.58
N GLU A 320 -22.38 -4.49 1.26
CA GLU A 320 -23.77 -4.49 1.72
C GLU A 320 -24.75 -4.52 0.54
N LEU A 321 -24.47 -3.79 -0.54
CA LEU A 321 -25.27 -3.83 -1.77
C LEU A 321 -25.36 -5.26 -2.35
N VAL A 322 -24.26 -6.01 -2.34
CA VAL A 322 -24.25 -7.40 -2.82
C VAL A 322 -25.04 -8.32 -1.88
N LYS A 323 -24.89 -8.14 -0.55
CA LYS A 323 -25.64 -8.91 0.44
C LYS A 323 -27.15 -8.68 0.33
N ASN A 324 -27.58 -7.43 0.20
CA ASN A 324 -29.01 -7.07 0.15
C ASN A 324 -29.69 -7.48 -1.17
N CYS A 325 -28.96 -7.52 -2.30
CA CYS A 325 -29.50 -7.98 -3.58
C CYS A 325 -29.73 -9.50 -3.67
N SER A 326 -29.24 -10.29 -2.71
CA SER A 326 -29.58 -11.72 -2.63
C SER A 326 -31.07 -11.99 -2.32
N GLY A 327 -31.82 -10.94 -1.91
CA GLY A 327 -33.28 -10.96 -1.71
C GLY A 327 -34.12 -10.24 -2.80
N GLY A 328 -33.52 -9.84 -3.93
CA GLY A 328 -34.19 -9.11 -5.02
C GLY A 328 -33.61 -7.71 -5.29
N PRO A 329 -33.89 -7.08 -6.45
CA PRO A 329 -33.26 -5.81 -6.81
C PRO A 329 -33.90 -4.66 -6.02
N VAL A 330 -33.15 -4.13 -5.06
CA VAL A 330 -33.45 -2.86 -4.39
C VAL A 330 -32.38 -1.86 -4.80
N SER A 331 -32.80 -0.73 -5.36
CA SER A 331 -31.98 0.33 -5.96
C SER A 331 -31.51 0.02 -7.40
N GLY A 332 -31.65 1.01 -8.31
CA GLY A 332 -31.50 0.90 -9.76
C GLY A 332 -30.11 0.53 -10.32
N ILE A 333 -29.27 -0.16 -9.56
CA ILE A 333 -27.96 -0.67 -10.00
C ILE A 333 -28.16 -2.07 -10.59
N ARG A 334 -28.13 -2.18 -11.93
CA ARG A 334 -28.37 -3.44 -12.65
C ARG A 334 -27.30 -4.54 -12.41
N TYR A 335 -26.14 -4.21 -11.83
CA TYR A 335 -25.01 -5.15 -11.66
C TYR A 335 -24.20 -4.91 -10.34
N PRO A 336 -24.69 -5.33 -9.17
CA PRO A 336 -24.03 -5.10 -7.87
C PRO A 336 -22.64 -5.77 -7.77
N ASN A 337 -22.47 -6.96 -8.36
CA ASN A 337 -21.18 -7.65 -8.41
C ASN A 337 -20.12 -6.89 -9.21
N GLN A 338 -20.52 -6.15 -10.25
CA GLN A 338 -19.60 -5.33 -11.02
C GLN A 338 -19.17 -4.10 -10.23
N HIS A 339 -20.10 -3.49 -9.48
CA HIS A 339 -19.79 -2.39 -8.58
C HIS A 339 -18.78 -2.80 -7.50
N LEU A 340 -18.96 -3.96 -6.87
CA LEU A 340 -18.00 -4.48 -5.89
C LEU A 340 -16.61 -4.71 -6.50
N ARG A 341 -16.53 -5.25 -7.71
CA ARG A 341 -15.23 -5.43 -8.40
C ARG A 341 -14.52 -4.10 -8.67
N VAL A 342 -15.26 -3.08 -9.12
CA VAL A 342 -14.72 -1.74 -9.36
C VAL A 342 -14.28 -1.08 -8.05
N ALA A 343 -15.09 -1.20 -7.00
CA ALA A 343 -14.76 -0.69 -5.67
C ALA A 343 -13.48 -1.34 -5.13
N LYS A 344 -13.38 -2.67 -5.23
CA LYS A 344 -12.20 -3.45 -4.86
C LYS A 344 -10.95 -2.95 -5.59
N ALA A 345 -10.99 -2.89 -6.93
CA ALA A 345 -9.84 -2.46 -7.72
C ALA A 345 -9.37 -1.04 -7.39
N LYS A 346 -10.32 -0.11 -7.19
CA LYS A 346 -9.99 1.28 -6.81
C LYS A 346 -9.39 1.39 -5.40
N VAL A 347 -9.86 0.58 -4.46
CA VAL A 347 -9.30 0.53 -3.09
C VAL A 347 -7.90 -0.08 -3.10
N GLU A 348 -7.70 -1.16 -3.86
CA GLU A 348 -6.38 -1.77 -4.05
C GLU A 348 -5.39 -0.77 -4.67
N ASP A 349 -5.81 -0.04 -5.71
CA ASP A 349 -4.99 0.97 -6.36
C ASP A 349 -4.61 2.11 -5.40
N ALA A 350 -5.56 2.63 -4.61
CA ALA A 350 -5.29 3.66 -3.60
C ALA A 350 -4.37 3.16 -2.47
N LEU A 351 -4.50 1.89 -2.07
CA LEU A 351 -3.63 1.28 -1.07
C LEU A 351 -2.19 1.13 -1.58
N GLY A 352 -2.03 0.62 -2.80
CA GLY A 352 -0.72 0.34 -3.41
C GLY A 352 0.04 1.59 -3.81
N THR A 353 -0.63 2.56 -4.45
CA THR A 353 0.02 3.76 -5.02
C THR A 353 0.28 4.85 -3.99
N CYS A 354 -0.56 4.95 -2.95
CA CYS A 354 -0.56 6.08 -2.02
C CYS A 354 -0.36 5.65 -0.56
N ILE A 355 -1.30 4.89 0.02
CA ILE A 355 -1.38 4.68 1.48
C ILE A 355 -0.20 3.87 2.02
N LEU A 356 0.11 2.71 1.42
CA LEU A 356 1.23 1.86 1.87
C LEU A 356 2.59 2.54 1.62
N PRO A 357 2.86 3.16 0.45
CA PRO A 357 4.07 3.95 0.27
C PRO A 357 4.22 5.08 1.30
N SER A 358 3.15 5.81 1.62
CA SER A 358 3.16 6.85 2.65
C SER A 358 3.54 6.33 4.03
N LEU A 359 3.10 5.13 4.42
CA LEU A 359 3.41 4.55 5.73
C LEU A 359 4.92 4.54 6.04
N GLN A 360 5.76 4.24 5.04
CA GLN A 360 7.22 4.16 5.17
C GLN A 360 7.89 5.46 5.61
N LEU A 361 7.21 6.58 5.41
CA LEU A 361 7.69 7.94 5.68
C LEU A 361 7.09 8.52 6.95
N ILE A 362 6.07 7.86 7.52
CA ILE A 362 5.45 8.27 8.79
C ILE A 362 6.32 7.73 9.93
N PRO A 363 6.66 8.56 10.93
CA PRO A 363 7.34 8.07 12.12
C PRO A 363 6.48 7.04 12.84
N ALA A 364 7.10 6.18 13.66
CA ALA A 364 6.43 5.08 14.35
C ALA A 364 5.08 5.49 14.98
N ASN A 365 3.98 5.16 14.29
CA ASN A 365 2.62 5.54 14.69
C ASN A 365 1.67 4.33 14.53
N PRO A 366 1.46 3.55 15.60
CA PRO A 366 0.59 2.38 15.58
C PRO A 366 -0.85 2.70 15.21
N ALA A 367 -1.35 3.91 15.50
CA ALA A 367 -2.72 4.30 15.21
C ALA A 367 -2.98 4.37 13.70
N VAL A 368 -2.01 4.87 12.93
CA VAL A 368 -2.09 4.87 11.47
C VAL A 368 -2.08 3.45 10.92
N SER A 369 -1.22 2.58 11.46
CA SER A 369 -1.18 1.16 11.08
C SER A 369 -2.51 0.45 11.33
N GLN A 370 -3.20 0.78 12.43
CA GLN A 370 -4.52 0.22 12.75
C GLN A 370 -5.58 0.66 11.73
N GLU A 371 -5.63 1.95 11.38
CA GLU A 371 -6.62 2.45 10.39
C GLU A 371 -6.38 1.85 8.99
N ILE A 372 -5.12 1.63 8.61
CA ILE A 372 -4.77 0.91 7.37
C ILE A 372 -5.22 -0.55 7.47
N TRP A 373 -5.01 -1.21 8.61
CA TRP A 373 -5.45 -2.59 8.82
C TRP A 373 -6.97 -2.74 8.76
N ASP A 374 -7.73 -1.82 9.34
CA ASP A 374 -9.19 -1.85 9.35
C ASP A 374 -9.80 -1.77 7.94
N LEU A 375 -9.04 -1.25 6.97
CA LEU A 375 -9.34 -1.32 5.53
C LEU A 375 -8.82 -2.61 4.90
N MET A 376 -7.54 -2.97 5.12
CA MET A 376 -6.89 -4.15 4.54
C MET A 376 -7.58 -5.47 4.93
N CYS A 377 -8.06 -5.61 6.16
CA CYS A 377 -8.71 -6.83 6.65
C CYS A 377 -10.06 -7.14 5.96
N LEU A 378 -10.62 -6.19 5.22
CA LEU A 378 -11.83 -6.41 4.40
C LEU A 378 -11.49 -7.07 3.06
N LEU A 379 -10.24 -7.00 2.62
CA LEU A 379 -9.76 -7.63 1.39
C LEU A 379 -9.43 -9.11 1.64
N PRO A 380 -9.66 -9.99 0.66
CA PRO A 380 -9.20 -11.37 0.76
C PRO A 380 -7.67 -11.42 0.81
N TYR A 381 -7.10 -12.42 1.50
CA TYR A 381 -5.66 -12.48 1.75
C TYR A 381 -4.84 -12.51 0.45
N GLU A 382 -5.36 -13.06 -0.65
CA GLU A 382 -4.68 -13.06 -1.96
C GLU A 382 -4.45 -11.63 -2.47
N ALA A 383 -5.43 -10.74 -2.28
CA ALA A 383 -5.31 -9.34 -2.66
C ALA A 383 -4.31 -8.61 -1.76
N ARG A 384 -4.34 -8.85 -0.44
CA ARG A 384 -3.37 -8.28 0.51
C ARG A 384 -1.93 -8.67 0.14
N TYR A 385 -1.71 -9.95 -0.17
CA TYR A 385 -0.39 -10.48 -0.52
C TYR A 385 0.09 -9.96 -1.88
N HIS A 386 -0.82 -9.75 -2.83
CA HIS A 386 -0.50 -9.09 -4.08
C HIS A 386 -0.02 -7.65 -3.84
N LEU A 387 -0.74 -6.88 -3.01
CA LEU A 387 -0.34 -5.52 -2.64
C LEU A 387 1.04 -5.48 -1.97
N TYR A 388 1.32 -6.39 -1.04
CA TYR A 388 2.65 -6.48 -0.42
C TYR A 388 3.76 -6.79 -1.43
N GLY A 389 3.48 -7.63 -2.44
CA GLY A 389 4.43 -7.93 -3.50
C GLY A 389 4.72 -6.77 -4.46
N GLU A 390 3.71 -5.98 -4.79
CA GLU A 390 3.87 -4.79 -5.65
C GLU A 390 4.49 -3.61 -4.90
N TRP A 391 4.18 -3.45 -3.60
CA TRP A 391 4.68 -2.37 -2.75
C TRP A 391 6.21 -2.22 -2.84
N GLU A 392 6.97 -3.32 -2.95
CA GLU A 392 8.43 -3.23 -3.04
C GLU A 392 8.96 -2.76 -4.40
N LYS A 393 8.28 -3.10 -5.51
CA LYS A 393 8.73 -2.80 -6.88
C LYS A 393 8.57 -1.32 -7.23
N GLU A 394 7.50 -0.70 -6.77
CA GLU A 394 7.17 0.70 -7.10
C GLU A 394 8.01 1.71 -6.29
N ASN A 395 8.49 1.31 -5.12
CA ASN A 395 9.29 2.14 -4.21
C ASN A 395 10.69 2.51 -4.75
N GLU A 396 11.19 1.85 -5.79
CA GLU A 396 12.51 2.15 -6.36
C GLU A 396 12.55 3.47 -7.13
N ARG A 397 11.38 4.08 -7.41
CA ARG A 397 11.28 5.29 -8.22
C ARG A 397 11.44 6.60 -7.44
N ILE A 398 11.38 6.55 -6.10
CA ILE A 398 11.37 7.75 -5.25
C ILE A 398 12.55 7.71 -4.27
N PRO A 399 13.52 8.64 -4.38
CA PRO A 399 14.74 8.63 -3.56
C PRO A 399 14.47 8.62 -2.05
N MET A 400 13.52 9.44 -1.59
CA MET A 400 13.14 9.56 -0.18
C MET A 400 12.65 8.22 0.42
N VAL A 401 11.86 7.47 -0.34
CA VAL A 401 11.35 6.16 0.11
C VAL A 401 12.51 5.16 0.19
N LEU A 402 13.43 5.19 -0.77
CA LEU A 402 14.63 4.34 -0.72
C LEU A 402 15.50 4.66 0.49
N ASP A 403 15.70 5.95 0.78
CA ASP A 403 16.46 6.43 1.93
C ASP A 403 15.88 5.90 3.25
N ALA A 404 14.58 6.12 3.45
CA ALA A 404 13.85 5.62 4.61
C ALA A 404 14.00 4.10 4.80
N ARG A 405 13.94 3.33 3.70
CA ARG A 405 14.14 1.87 3.72
C ARG A 405 15.56 1.48 4.11
N GLN A 406 16.59 2.12 3.55
CA GLN A 406 17.98 1.78 3.89
C GLN A 406 18.30 2.14 5.34
N THR A 407 17.80 3.27 5.83
CA THR A 407 17.91 3.69 7.23
C THR A 407 17.24 2.68 8.16
N ALA A 408 15.97 2.32 7.90
CA ALA A 408 15.25 1.31 8.69
C ALA A 408 15.96 -0.05 8.69
N LYS A 409 16.51 -0.48 7.56
CA LYS A 409 17.29 -1.73 7.43
C LYS A 409 18.56 -1.70 8.28
N LEU A 410 19.30 -0.60 8.24
CA LEU A 410 20.53 -0.42 9.01
C LEU A 410 20.25 -0.39 10.51
N ASP A 411 19.23 0.36 10.95
CA ASP A 411 18.86 0.44 12.37
C ASP A 411 18.34 -0.90 12.90
N THR A 412 17.57 -1.63 12.09
CA THR A 412 17.14 -3.00 12.41
C THR A 412 18.34 -3.90 12.65
N ARG A 413 19.35 -3.87 11.77
CA ARG A 413 20.58 -4.66 11.95
C ARG A 413 21.34 -4.27 13.21
N ARG A 414 21.42 -2.98 13.54
CA ARG A 414 22.07 -2.49 14.77
C ARG A 414 21.38 -3.01 16.01
N ILE A 415 20.05 -3.01 16.05
CA ILE A 415 19.27 -3.54 17.17
C ILE A 415 19.43 -5.05 17.30
N LEU A 416 19.31 -5.80 16.19
CA LEU A 416 19.43 -7.27 16.21
C LEU A 416 20.78 -7.76 16.70
N LYS A 417 21.88 -7.05 16.41
CA LYS A 417 23.22 -7.38 16.94
C LYS A 417 23.32 -7.37 18.46
N ARG A 418 22.42 -6.66 19.14
CA ARG A 418 22.41 -6.50 20.60
C ARG A 418 21.23 -7.20 21.26
N LEU A 419 20.32 -7.80 20.48
CA LEU A 419 19.09 -8.39 21.00
C LEU A 419 19.39 -9.65 21.80
N ALA A 420 19.15 -9.58 23.11
CA ALA A 420 19.31 -10.69 24.05
C ALA A 420 18.11 -10.74 25.01
N LYS A 421 18.05 -11.78 25.83
CA LYS A 421 16.95 -11.97 26.79
C LYS A 421 16.89 -10.86 27.85
N ASP A 422 18.04 -10.33 28.26
CA ASP A 422 18.15 -9.35 29.36
C ASP A 422 17.70 -7.94 28.96
N ASN A 423 17.86 -7.55 27.69
CA ASN A 423 17.49 -6.24 27.16
C ASN A 423 16.26 -6.27 26.25
N LEU A 424 15.56 -7.41 26.20
CA LEU A 424 14.43 -7.71 25.34
C LEU A 424 13.31 -6.65 25.40
N LYS A 425 12.98 -6.14 26.59
CA LYS A 425 11.87 -5.19 26.74
C LYS A 425 12.16 -3.84 26.06
N GLN A 426 13.40 -3.35 26.17
CA GLN A 426 13.80 -2.09 25.57
C GLN A 426 14.00 -2.25 24.06
N LEU A 427 14.83 -3.21 23.65
CA LEU A 427 15.12 -3.43 22.23
C LEU A 427 13.91 -3.94 21.46
N GLY A 428 13.05 -4.77 22.07
CA GLY A 428 11.80 -5.23 21.45
C GLY A 428 10.81 -4.10 21.17
N ARG A 429 10.73 -3.08 22.04
CA ARG A 429 9.95 -1.86 21.75
C ARG A 429 10.55 -1.05 20.60
N MET A 430 11.88 -1.02 20.49
CA MET A 430 12.55 -0.34 19.37
C MET A 430 12.33 -1.08 18.05
N VAL A 431 12.40 -2.41 18.05
CA VAL A 431 12.03 -3.24 16.89
C VAL A 431 10.60 -2.94 16.46
N ALA A 432 9.65 -2.91 17.40
CA ALA A 432 8.27 -2.58 17.07
C ALA A 432 8.10 -1.16 16.54
N LYS A 433 8.77 -0.15 17.13
CA LYS A 433 8.75 1.22 16.57
C LYS A 433 9.23 1.26 15.13
N LEU A 434 10.33 0.58 14.81
CA LEU A 434 10.82 0.50 13.43
C LEU A 434 9.82 -0.22 12.52
N ALA A 435 9.24 -1.34 12.98
CA ALA A 435 8.24 -2.08 12.23
C ALA A 435 6.97 -1.24 11.97
N HIS A 436 6.53 -0.40 12.93
CA HIS A 436 5.33 0.43 12.76
C HIS A 436 5.50 1.49 11.67
N ALA A 437 6.74 1.92 11.43
CA ALA A 437 7.07 2.85 10.34
C ALA A 437 7.33 2.10 9.03
N ASN A 438 8.19 1.07 9.07
CA ASN A 438 8.70 0.38 7.88
C ASN A 438 8.55 -1.15 7.99
N PRO A 439 7.31 -1.68 8.04
CA PRO A 439 7.05 -3.07 8.44
C PRO A 439 7.71 -4.07 7.48
N MET A 440 7.53 -3.87 6.17
CA MET A 440 8.07 -4.77 5.15
C MET A 440 9.59 -4.91 5.23
N THR A 441 10.32 -3.78 5.24
CA THR A 441 11.79 -3.78 5.23
C THR A 441 12.36 -4.34 6.54
N VAL A 442 11.77 -3.97 7.67
CA VAL A 442 12.20 -4.40 9.01
C VAL A 442 11.97 -5.90 9.18
N LEU A 443 10.76 -6.39 8.92
CA LEU A 443 10.41 -7.80 9.10
C LEU A 443 11.20 -8.71 8.14
N ARG A 444 11.39 -8.30 6.89
CA ARG A 444 12.26 -9.01 5.93
C ARG A 444 13.69 -9.12 6.44
N THR A 445 14.24 -8.02 6.96
CA THR A 445 15.60 -7.99 7.49
C THR A 445 15.74 -8.91 8.71
N ILE A 446 14.73 -8.94 9.59
CA ILE A 446 14.70 -9.82 10.76
C ILE A 446 14.62 -11.29 10.34
N VAL A 447 13.71 -11.65 9.43
CA VAL A 447 13.58 -13.03 8.93
C VAL A 447 14.87 -13.50 8.28
N HIS A 448 15.54 -12.66 7.49
CA HIS A 448 16.84 -12.99 6.91
C HIS A 448 17.92 -13.29 7.97
N GLN A 449 17.90 -12.57 9.09
CA GLN A 449 18.83 -12.77 10.20
C GLN A 449 18.50 -14.09 10.93
N ILE A 450 17.22 -14.44 11.09
CA ILE A 450 16.77 -15.71 11.68
C ILE A 450 17.13 -16.92 10.82
N GLU A 451 17.04 -16.80 9.50
CA GLU A 451 17.46 -17.85 8.56
C GLU A 451 18.93 -18.24 8.75
N ALA A 452 19.78 -17.30 9.19
CA ALA A 452 21.20 -17.52 9.41
C ALA A 452 21.54 -17.97 10.85
N TYR A 453 20.80 -17.51 11.87
CA TYR A 453 21.12 -17.80 13.27
C TYR A 453 19.88 -18.25 14.06
N ARG A 454 19.79 -19.57 14.29
CA ARG A 454 18.66 -20.22 14.98
C ARG A 454 18.48 -19.76 16.44
N ASP A 455 19.56 -19.44 17.15
CA ASP A 455 19.50 -19.05 18.57
C ASP A 455 18.76 -17.73 18.80
N MET A 456 18.63 -16.89 17.77
CA MET A 456 17.87 -15.63 17.87
C MET A 456 16.36 -15.82 17.79
N ILE A 457 15.86 -17.02 17.45
CA ILE A 457 14.42 -17.28 17.28
C ILE A 457 13.65 -16.89 18.55
N ALA A 458 14.06 -17.39 19.72
CA ALA A 458 13.32 -17.13 20.96
C ALA A 458 13.33 -15.63 21.35
N PRO A 459 14.49 -14.93 21.41
CA PRO A 459 14.50 -13.49 21.66
C PRO A 459 13.68 -12.66 20.65
N VAL A 460 13.72 -13.00 19.36
CA VAL A 460 12.97 -12.27 18.33
C VAL A 460 11.47 -12.53 18.45
N VAL A 461 11.06 -13.78 18.60
CA VAL A 461 9.66 -14.14 18.85
C VAL A 461 9.17 -13.44 20.12
N ASP A 462 10.00 -13.26 21.14
CA ASP A 462 9.64 -12.49 22.32
C ASP A 462 9.51 -10.98 22.07
N ALA A 463 10.38 -10.42 21.22
CA ALA A 463 10.35 -9.01 20.84
C ALA A 463 9.09 -8.63 20.05
N PHE A 464 8.54 -9.58 19.28
CA PHE A 464 7.34 -9.38 18.46
C PHE A 464 6.06 -9.19 19.25
N LYS A 465 6.10 -9.28 20.58
CA LYS A 465 4.95 -8.98 21.46
C LYS A 465 4.32 -7.61 21.20
N TYR A 466 5.10 -6.65 20.72
CA TYR A 466 4.67 -5.26 20.50
C TYR A 466 4.21 -4.98 19.07
N LEU A 467 4.15 -5.98 18.19
CA LEU A 467 3.63 -5.82 16.83
C LEU A 467 2.10 -5.72 16.82
N THR A 468 1.60 -4.99 15.83
CA THR A 468 0.21 -4.80 15.42
C THR A 468 -0.24 -5.89 14.46
N GLN A 469 -1.56 -5.94 14.19
CA GLN A 469 -2.15 -6.94 13.31
C GLN A 469 -1.65 -6.83 11.85
N LEU A 470 -1.45 -5.61 11.34
CA LEU A 470 -0.88 -5.36 10.01
C LEU A 470 0.51 -6.00 9.87
N GLU A 471 1.35 -5.85 10.87
CA GLU A 471 2.72 -6.38 10.86
C GLU A 471 2.74 -7.90 10.94
N TYR A 472 1.82 -8.53 11.68
CA TYR A 472 1.69 -9.99 11.68
C TYR A 472 1.29 -10.55 10.31
N ASP A 473 0.41 -9.87 9.59
CA ASP A 473 0.01 -10.27 8.23
C ASP A 473 1.15 -10.08 7.21
N ILE A 474 1.86 -8.95 7.28
CA ILE A 474 3.06 -8.71 6.47
C ILE A 474 4.15 -9.73 6.79
N LEU A 475 4.33 -10.11 8.06
CA LEU A 475 5.30 -11.13 8.47
C LEU A 475 4.99 -12.50 7.87
N GLU A 476 3.71 -12.91 7.83
CA GLU A 476 3.28 -14.15 7.16
C GLU A 476 3.60 -14.12 5.67
N TYR A 477 3.32 -12.98 5.00
CA TYR A 477 3.70 -12.77 3.60
C TYR A 477 5.21 -12.89 3.39
N VAL A 478 6.01 -12.20 4.22
CA VAL A 478 7.48 -12.25 4.14
C VAL A 478 7.98 -13.69 4.27
N VAL A 479 7.48 -14.46 5.25
CA VAL A 479 7.87 -15.87 5.39
C VAL A 479 7.50 -16.68 4.14
N THR A 480 6.29 -16.49 3.60
CA THR A 480 5.82 -17.16 2.38
C THR A 480 6.68 -16.82 1.17
N GLU A 481 7.07 -15.55 1.03
CA GLU A 481 7.96 -15.08 -0.03
C GLU A 481 9.36 -15.70 0.08
N ARG A 482 9.92 -15.76 1.29
CA ARG A 482 11.24 -16.39 1.53
C ARG A 482 11.25 -17.88 1.18
N LEU A 483 10.13 -18.57 1.39
CA LEU A 483 9.91 -19.97 0.99
C LEU A 483 9.78 -20.14 -0.53
N ALA A 484 9.06 -19.21 -1.18
CA ALA A 484 8.83 -19.23 -2.62
C ALA A 484 10.03 -18.77 -3.46
N GLN A 485 11.02 -18.11 -2.85
CA GLN A 485 12.19 -17.56 -3.54
C GLN A 485 12.96 -18.65 -4.32
N GLY A 486 13.02 -18.49 -5.64
CA GLY A 486 13.76 -19.38 -6.54
C GLY A 486 15.28 -19.34 -6.33
N GLY A 487 15.99 -20.37 -6.79
CA GLY A 487 17.45 -20.45 -6.73
C GLY A 487 18.04 -20.86 -5.38
N ARG A 488 17.20 -21.11 -4.36
CA ARG A 488 17.63 -21.61 -3.05
C ARG A 488 17.42 -23.12 -2.97
N GLY A 489 18.50 -23.88 -2.84
CA GLY A 489 18.42 -25.30 -2.48
C GLY A 489 17.70 -25.47 -1.15
N LYS A 490 16.76 -26.42 -1.08
CA LYS A 490 16.05 -26.80 0.16
C LYS A 490 16.73 -27.96 0.89
N LEU A 491 17.55 -28.71 0.17
CA LEU A 491 18.41 -29.77 0.66
C LEU A 491 19.87 -29.30 0.57
N LYS A 492 20.71 -29.77 1.50
CA LYS A 492 22.16 -29.60 1.43
C LYS A 492 22.72 -30.34 0.21
N ASP A 493 23.99 -30.07 -0.11
CA ASP A 493 24.68 -30.69 -1.25
C ASP A 493 24.69 -32.23 -1.17
N ASP A 494 24.58 -32.80 0.03
CA ASP A 494 24.42 -34.24 0.28
C ASP A 494 23.12 -34.83 -0.30
N GLY A 495 22.13 -34.00 -0.64
CA GLY A 495 20.80 -34.42 -1.12
C GLY A 495 19.89 -35.07 -0.07
N VAL A 496 20.43 -35.42 1.10
CA VAL A 496 19.68 -36.01 2.21
C VAL A 496 19.23 -34.93 3.18
N ASN A 497 20.16 -34.20 3.81
CA ASN A 497 19.85 -33.26 4.89
C ASN A 497 19.11 -32.01 4.39
N LEU A 498 18.16 -31.51 5.19
CA LEU A 498 17.52 -30.21 4.95
C LEU A 498 18.52 -29.07 5.16
N CYS A 499 18.36 -27.98 4.42
CA CYS A 499 19.16 -26.78 4.66
C CYS A 499 18.82 -26.13 6.02
N ASP A 500 19.85 -25.59 6.67
CA ASP A 500 19.72 -24.98 8.00
C ASP A 500 18.78 -23.77 8.00
N TRP A 501 18.74 -23.02 6.89
CA TRP A 501 17.82 -21.89 6.73
C TRP A 501 16.35 -22.32 6.75
N LEU A 502 16.02 -23.46 6.12
CA LEU A 502 14.64 -23.96 6.02
C LEU A 502 14.18 -24.52 7.37
N GLN A 503 15.07 -25.24 8.07
CA GLN A 503 14.80 -25.73 9.42
C GLN A 503 14.63 -24.56 10.41
N SER A 504 15.48 -23.52 10.31
CA SER A 504 15.38 -22.34 11.17
C SER A 504 14.08 -21.57 10.90
N LEU A 505 13.69 -21.42 9.63
CA LEU A 505 12.45 -20.76 9.25
C LEU A 505 11.21 -21.55 9.70
N ALA A 506 11.23 -22.88 9.58
CA ALA A 506 10.16 -23.75 10.09
C ALA A 506 10.02 -23.62 11.62
N SER A 507 11.14 -23.74 12.34
CA SER A 507 11.20 -23.59 13.79
C SER A 507 10.67 -22.22 14.22
N PHE A 508 11.08 -21.16 13.53
CA PHE A 508 10.62 -19.80 13.79
C PHE A 508 9.10 -19.67 13.61
N LEU A 509 8.57 -20.14 12.48
CA LEU A 509 7.14 -20.09 12.19
C LEU A 509 6.33 -20.86 13.24
N GLY A 510 6.76 -22.06 13.64
CA GLY A 510 6.09 -22.85 14.68
C GLY A 510 6.00 -22.13 16.02
N HIS A 511 7.11 -21.53 16.49
CA HIS A 511 7.15 -20.77 17.74
C HIS A 511 6.27 -19.52 17.68
N LEU A 512 6.29 -18.84 16.55
CA LEU A 512 5.55 -17.62 16.31
C LEU A 512 4.03 -17.88 16.28
N CYS A 513 3.58 -18.87 15.50
CA CYS A 513 2.17 -19.23 15.39
C CYS A 513 1.61 -19.81 16.69
N LYS A 514 2.42 -20.55 17.47
CA LYS A 514 2.04 -20.99 18.82
C LYS A 514 1.77 -19.82 19.76
N LYS A 515 2.63 -18.80 19.70
CA LYS A 515 2.62 -17.70 20.68
C LYS A 515 1.62 -16.59 20.36
N TYR A 516 1.42 -16.27 19.08
CA TYR A 516 0.62 -15.13 18.63
C TYR A 516 -0.64 -15.58 17.89
N PRO A 517 -1.83 -15.53 18.55
CA PRO A 517 -3.13 -15.83 17.94
C PRO A 517 -3.48 -14.97 16.72
N SER A 518 -2.94 -13.76 16.68
CA SER A 518 -3.14 -12.76 15.63
C SER A 518 -2.70 -13.20 14.24
N MET A 519 -1.73 -14.11 14.11
CA MET A 519 -1.31 -14.50 12.77
C MET A 519 -2.38 -15.31 12.05
N GLU A 520 -2.55 -15.05 10.77
CA GLU A 520 -3.30 -15.96 9.91
C GLU A 520 -2.36 -17.13 9.52
N LEU A 521 -2.94 -18.26 9.10
CA LEU A 521 -2.19 -19.46 8.67
C LEU A 521 -2.60 -19.90 7.26
N ARG A 522 -3.59 -19.21 6.67
CA ARG A 522 -4.24 -19.63 5.44
C ARG A 522 -3.28 -19.54 4.26
N GLY A 523 -2.45 -18.49 4.20
CA GLY A 523 -1.47 -18.31 3.14
C GLY A 523 -0.46 -19.46 3.10
N ILE A 524 0.01 -19.87 4.28
CA ILE A 524 0.99 -20.96 4.41
C ILE A 524 0.40 -22.32 4.04
N PHE A 525 -0.83 -22.64 4.47
CA PHE A 525 -1.46 -23.90 4.06
C PHE A 525 -1.78 -23.93 2.57
N GLN A 526 -2.25 -22.83 2.00
CA GLN A 526 -2.47 -22.75 0.57
C GLN A 526 -1.15 -22.92 -0.21
N TYR A 527 -0.06 -22.35 0.29
CA TYR A 527 1.27 -22.55 -0.27
C TYR A 527 1.67 -24.03 -0.25
N LEU A 528 1.54 -24.72 0.88
CA LEU A 528 1.84 -26.15 1.00
C LEU A 528 1.01 -27.01 0.04
N VAL A 529 -0.31 -26.77 -0.03
CA VAL A 529 -1.20 -27.46 -0.98
C VAL A 529 -0.73 -27.24 -2.42
N ASN A 530 -0.35 -26.02 -2.78
CA ASN A 530 0.15 -25.70 -4.11
C ASN A 530 1.49 -26.38 -4.43
N GLN A 531 2.38 -26.53 -3.45
CA GLN A 531 3.67 -27.22 -3.63
C GLN A 531 3.49 -28.73 -3.77
N LEU A 532 2.62 -29.35 -2.97
CA LEU A 532 2.28 -30.77 -3.10
C LEU A 532 1.62 -31.08 -4.43
N LYS A 533 0.71 -30.22 -4.91
CA LYS A 533 0.14 -30.34 -6.27
C LYS A 533 1.19 -30.28 -7.37
N ARG A 534 2.31 -29.58 -7.15
CA ARG A 534 3.46 -29.52 -8.06
C ARG A 534 4.43 -30.70 -7.87
N GLY A 535 4.12 -31.65 -6.99
CA GLY A 535 4.98 -32.80 -6.68
C GLY A 535 6.20 -32.45 -5.83
N LYS A 536 6.19 -31.33 -5.08
CA LYS A 536 7.28 -30.92 -4.18
C LYS A 536 6.87 -31.12 -2.73
N GLY A 537 7.51 -32.04 -2.01
CA GLY A 537 7.17 -32.38 -0.61
C GLY A 537 8.19 -31.97 0.45
N ILE A 538 9.35 -31.41 0.08
CA ILE A 538 10.41 -31.06 1.07
C ILE A 538 9.89 -30.06 2.12
N GLU A 539 8.94 -29.21 1.74
CA GLU A 539 8.33 -28.18 2.61
C GLU A 539 7.34 -28.73 3.63
N LEU A 540 7.02 -30.03 3.60
CA LEU A 540 6.23 -30.68 4.64
C LEU A 540 6.85 -30.54 6.04
N VAL A 541 8.16 -30.27 6.13
CA VAL A 541 8.82 -29.90 7.40
C VAL A 541 8.15 -28.72 8.09
N LEU A 542 7.58 -27.75 7.34
CA LEU A 542 6.82 -26.63 7.91
C LEU A 542 5.56 -27.11 8.62
N LEU A 543 4.85 -28.06 7.99
CA LEU A 543 3.65 -28.66 8.58
C LEU A 543 4.00 -29.46 9.82
N GLN A 544 5.10 -30.23 9.77
CA GLN A 544 5.57 -31.01 10.92
C GLN A 544 5.85 -30.12 12.12
N GLU A 545 6.61 -29.04 11.92
CA GLU A 545 6.97 -28.11 12.98
C GLU A 545 5.75 -27.33 13.51
N LEU A 546 4.83 -26.91 12.64
CA LEU A 546 3.58 -26.26 13.04
C LEU A 546 2.73 -27.17 13.95
N ILE A 547 2.54 -28.44 13.56
CA ILE A 547 1.78 -29.40 14.35
C ILE A 547 2.49 -29.69 15.68
N GLN A 548 3.81 -29.86 15.65
CA GLN A 548 4.60 -30.09 16.85
C GLN A 548 4.51 -28.91 17.83
N GLN A 549 4.64 -27.67 17.36
CA GLN A 549 4.63 -26.51 18.25
C GLN A 549 3.21 -26.14 18.74
N MET A 550 2.21 -26.18 17.85
CA MET A 550 0.84 -25.70 18.14
C MET A 550 -0.07 -26.76 18.72
N ALA A 551 0.08 -28.03 18.34
CA ALA A 551 -0.75 -29.14 18.80
C ALA A 551 -0.01 -30.13 19.69
N ASN A 552 1.32 -30.05 19.75
CA ASN A 552 2.16 -30.96 20.54
C ASN A 552 1.99 -32.44 20.15
N VAL A 553 1.75 -32.67 18.87
CA VAL A 553 1.78 -34.01 18.28
C VAL A 553 3.16 -34.17 17.66
N GLN A 554 3.95 -35.09 18.18
CA GLN A 554 5.31 -35.34 17.74
C GLN A 554 5.37 -36.66 16.97
N TYR A 555 6.16 -36.67 15.90
CA TYR A 555 6.56 -37.91 15.27
C TYR A 555 7.76 -38.46 16.04
N THR A 556 7.58 -39.58 16.74
CA THR A 556 8.66 -40.22 17.49
C THR A 556 9.21 -41.41 16.71
N GLU A 557 10.44 -41.28 16.20
CA GLU A 557 11.13 -42.34 15.46
C GLU A 557 11.59 -43.48 16.38
N ASN A 558 12.09 -43.12 17.58
CA ASN A 558 12.68 -44.07 18.52
C ASN A 558 11.86 -44.13 19.81
N MET A 559 11.13 -45.22 19.99
CA MET A 559 10.36 -45.52 21.20
C MET A 559 10.94 -46.76 21.88
N THR A 560 11.03 -46.76 23.21
CA THR A 560 11.36 -47.99 23.95
C THR A 560 10.22 -49.00 23.86
N GLU A 561 10.48 -50.28 24.09
CA GLU A 561 9.43 -51.32 24.10
C GLU A 561 8.31 -51.00 25.10
N GLU A 562 8.66 -50.50 26.29
CA GLU A 562 7.68 -50.08 27.29
C GLU A 562 6.80 -48.91 26.80
N GLN A 563 7.39 -47.96 26.07
CA GLN A 563 6.66 -46.85 25.47
C GLN A 563 5.75 -47.33 24.34
N LEU A 564 6.21 -48.26 23.49
CA LEU A 564 5.39 -48.87 22.43
C LEU A 564 4.18 -49.61 23.02
N ASP A 565 4.39 -50.40 24.08
CA ASP A 565 3.32 -51.09 24.79
C ASP A 565 2.32 -50.12 25.41
N ALA A 566 2.80 -49.00 25.96
CA ALA A 566 1.93 -47.96 26.49
C ALA A 566 1.14 -47.24 25.39
N MET A 567 1.72 -47.06 24.19
CA MET A 567 1.05 -46.47 23.02
C MET A 567 -0.08 -47.34 22.44
N ALA A 568 -0.03 -48.65 22.67
CA ALA A 568 -1.09 -49.60 22.27
C ALA A 568 -2.28 -49.66 23.24
N ARG A 569 -2.20 -48.98 24.40
CA ARG A 569 -3.21 -49.05 25.47
C ARG A 569 -4.18 -47.86 25.43
N SER A 570 -4.89 -47.64 26.54
CA SER A 570 -5.88 -46.57 26.70
C SER A 570 -5.29 -45.19 26.43
N GLU A 571 -6.14 -44.23 26.06
CA GLU A 571 -5.70 -42.86 25.73
C GLU A 571 -4.90 -42.20 26.85
N THR A 572 -5.24 -42.50 28.11
CA THR A 572 -4.51 -42.07 29.30
C THR A 572 -3.08 -42.60 29.36
N LEU A 573 -2.84 -43.85 29.00
CA LEU A 573 -1.51 -44.45 28.98
C LEU A 573 -0.68 -43.95 27.80
N ARG A 574 -1.29 -43.79 26.62
CA ARG A 574 -0.64 -43.17 25.46
C ARG A 574 -0.18 -41.75 25.77
N TYR A 575 -1.02 -40.98 26.48
CA TYR A 575 -0.67 -39.64 26.93
C TYR A 575 0.52 -39.66 27.90
N GLN A 576 0.56 -40.58 28.87
CA GLN A 576 1.70 -40.69 29.81
C GLN A 576 3.00 -41.12 29.09
N ALA A 577 2.89 -42.02 28.11
CA ALA A 577 4.02 -42.47 27.30
C ALA A 577 4.64 -41.33 26.47
N THR A 578 3.81 -40.41 25.99
CA THR A 578 4.22 -39.26 25.17
C THR A 578 4.55 -38.00 25.99
N ALA A 579 4.07 -37.90 27.24
CA ALA A 579 4.19 -36.69 28.06
C ALA A 579 5.43 -36.64 28.98
N PHE A 580 6.37 -37.59 28.91
CA PHE A 580 7.56 -37.61 29.77
C PHE A 580 8.40 -36.32 29.59
N GLY A 581 8.40 -35.45 30.59
CA GLY A 581 9.19 -34.22 30.64
C GLY A 581 8.46 -32.92 30.28
N MET A 582 7.15 -32.94 29.96
CA MET A 582 6.42 -31.75 29.51
C MET A 582 5.36 -31.27 30.52
N THR A 583 5.43 -29.97 30.85
CA THR A 583 4.52 -29.30 31.80
C THR A 583 3.09 -29.19 31.23
N ARG A 584 2.08 -29.35 32.11
CA ARG A 584 0.63 -29.29 31.84
C ARG A 584 0.14 -27.89 31.39
N ASN A 585 0.70 -27.29 30.35
CA ASN A 585 0.20 -26.02 29.81
C ASN A 585 -1.00 -26.26 28.87
N SER A 586 -2.04 -26.92 29.39
CA SER A 586 -3.17 -27.42 28.58
C SER A 586 -4.01 -26.31 27.97
N LYS A 587 -4.24 -25.18 28.67
CA LYS A 587 -5.14 -24.14 28.16
C LYS A 587 -4.59 -23.37 26.95
N ALA A 588 -3.31 -23.00 26.98
CA ALA A 588 -2.67 -22.29 25.87
C ALA A 588 -2.51 -23.23 24.66
N LEU A 589 -2.09 -24.48 24.92
CA LEU A 589 -1.97 -25.50 23.89
C LEU A 589 -3.32 -25.82 23.25
N VAL A 590 -4.37 -26.04 24.03
CA VAL A 590 -5.72 -26.30 23.47
C VAL A 590 -6.20 -25.14 22.61
N LYS A 591 -5.90 -23.88 22.97
CA LYS A 591 -6.23 -22.72 22.13
C LYS A 591 -5.44 -22.71 20.83
N SER A 592 -4.14 -23.00 20.86
CA SER A 592 -3.33 -23.09 19.63
C SER A 592 -3.75 -24.27 18.75
N THR A 593 -4.05 -25.44 19.31
CA THR A 593 -4.59 -26.60 18.58
C THR A 593 -5.91 -26.26 17.90
N LYS A 594 -6.85 -25.61 18.62
CA LYS A 594 -8.13 -25.17 18.04
C LYS A 594 -7.92 -24.19 16.91
N ARG A 595 -7.04 -23.20 17.06
CA ARG A 595 -6.72 -22.26 15.98
C ARG A 595 -6.11 -22.95 14.75
N LEU A 596 -5.17 -23.87 14.96
CA LEU A 596 -4.58 -24.65 13.87
C LEU A 596 -5.67 -25.43 13.11
N ARG A 597 -6.58 -26.09 13.83
CA ARG A 597 -7.74 -26.78 13.26
C ARG A 597 -8.65 -25.82 12.49
N ASP A 598 -9.05 -24.71 13.11
CA ASP A 598 -10.00 -23.76 12.53
C ASP A 598 -9.43 -23.10 11.26
N SER A 599 -8.11 -22.94 11.17
CA SER A 599 -7.45 -22.45 9.95
C SER A 599 -7.45 -23.46 8.78
N LEU A 600 -7.52 -24.76 9.08
CA LEU A 600 -7.64 -25.83 8.07
C LEU A 600 -9.10 -26.14 7.70
N LEU A 601 -10.02 -25.85 8.62
CA LEU A 601 -11.47 -26.03 8.49
C LEU A 601 -12.22 -24.72 8.75
N PRO A 602 -11.99 -23.68 7.93
CA PRO A 602 -12.76 -22.46 8.03
C PRO A 602 -14.25 -22.73 7.74
N THR A 603 -15.11 -21.86 8.28
CA THR A 603 -16.56 -21.86 7.98
C THR A 603 -16.83 -21.57 6.51
N ASP A 604 -16.01 -20.72 5.90
CA ASP A 604 -16.07 -20.40 4.48
C ASP A 604 -15.18 -21.35 3.67
N GLU A 605 -15.68 -21.86 2.54
CA GLU A 605 -14.88 -22.70 1.63
C GLU A 605 -13.73 -21.90 0.98
N PRO A 606 -12.61 -22.54 0.57
CA PRO A 606 -12.34 -23.99 0.61
C PRO A 606 -11.74 -24.49 1.93
N LYS A 607 -12.24 -25.63 2.41
CA LYS A 607 -11.62 -26.39 3.51
C LYS A 607 -10.35 -27.09 3.04
N LEU A 608 -9.21 -26.80 3.66
CA LEU A 608 -7.91 -27.33 3.25
C LEU A 608 -7.51 -28.63 3.96
N ALA A 609 -8.17 -29.01 5.05
CA ALA A 609 -7.80 -30.19 5.84
C ALA A 609 -7.77 -31.49 5.03
N LEU A 610 -8.88 -31.83 4.36
CA LEU A 610 -9.00 -33.05 3.57
C LEU A 610 -8.14 -33.00 2.30
N PRO A 611 -8.13 -31.92 1.48
CA PRO A 611 -7.20 -31.82 0.36
C PRO A 611 -5.75 -32.00 0.75
N LEU A 612 -5.32 -31.42 1.88
CA LEU A 612 -3.96 -31.56 2.37
C LEU A 612 -3.66 -33.02 2.78
N LEU A 613 -4.58 -33.68 3.48
CA LEU A 613 -4.44 -35.09 3.86
C LEU A 613 -4.25 -36.00 2.63
N LEU A 614 -5.12 -35.84 1.62
CA LEU A 614 -5.07 -36.63 0.39
C LEU A 614 -3.78 -36.37 -0.39
N LEU A 615 -3.37 -35.10 -0.50
CA LEU A 615 -2.13 -34.74 -1.19
C LEU A 615 -0.88 -35.28 -0.49
N ILE A 616 -0.83 -35.29 0.84
CA ILE A 616 0.29 -35.91 1.59
C ILE A 616 0.32 -37.42 1.33
N ALA A 617 -0.85 -38.09 1.39
CA ALA A 617 -0.96 -39.52 1.16
C ALA A 617 -0.54 -39.92 -0.27
N GLN A 618 -0.99 -39.16 -1.28
CA GLN A 618 -0.61 -39.38 -2.68
C GLN A 618 0.86 -39.03 -2.93
N HIS A 619 1.38 -37.97 -2.29
CA HIS A 619 2.77 -37.58 -2.44
C HIS A 619 3.72 -38.67 -1.92
N ARG A 620 3.35 -39.40 -0.86
CA ARG A 620 4.10 -40.55 -0.36
C ARG A 620 4.38 -41.58 -1.46
N ALA A 621 3.35 -41.96 -2.24
CA ALA A 621 3.52 -42.88 -3.37
C ALA A 621 4.29 -42.23 -4.53
N LEU A 622 4.03 -40.95 -4.80
CA LEU A 622 4.69 -40.19 -5.85
C LEU A 622 6.21 -40.11 -5.68
N VAL A 623 6.71 -40.01 -4.44
CA VAL A 623 8.15 -39.99 -4.13
C VAL A 623 8.86 -41.22 -4.69
N VAL A 624 8.21 -42.39 -4.64
CA VAL A 624 8.78 -43.64 -5.16
C VAL A 624 8.67 -43.70 -6.68
N ILE A 625 7.54 -43.28 -7.24
CA ILE A 625 7.26 -43.37 -8.69
C ILE A 625 8.11 -42.37 -9.49
N ASN A 626 8.22 -41.14 -9.01
CA ASN A 626 8.95 -40.04 -9.68
C ASN A 626 10.36 -39.84 -9.11
N ALA A 627 11.00 -40.92 -8.66
CA ALA A 627 12.33 -40.90 -8.05
C ALA A 627 13.44 -40.53 -9.07
N HIS A 628 13.60 -39.24 -9.35
CA HIS A 628 14.77 -38.71 -10.05
C HIS A 628 15.84 -38.30 -9.02
N ALA A 629 16.44 -39.30 -8.37
CA ALA A 629 17.49 -39.11 -7.38
C ALA A 629 18.72 -39.96 -7.71
N PRO A 630 19.95 -39.46 -7.44
CA PRO A 630 21.18 -40.18 -7.73
C PRO A 630 21.36 -41.45 -6.87
N TYR A 631 20.76 -41.51 -5.67
CA TYR A 631 20.91 -42.63 -4.74
C TYR A 631 19.58 -42.99 -4.07
N ILE A 632 19.35 -44.29 -3.84
CA ILE A 632 18.14 -44.81 -3.18
C ILE A 632 17.92 -44.23 -1.78
N LYS A 633 19.02 -43.92 -1.06
CA LYS A 633 18.97 -43.32 0.28
C LYS A 633 18.23 -41.97 0.30
N MET A 634 18.33 -41.19 -0.77
CA MET A 634 17.59 -39.92 -0.86
C MET A 634 16.10 -40.16 -1.01
N VAL A 635 15.71 -41.18 -1.77
CA VAL A 635 14.31 -41.54 -1.98
C VAL A 635 13.71 -42.10 -0.70
N SER A 636 14.43 -43.00 -0.01
CA SER A 636 13.97 -43.59 1.26
C SER A 636 13.76 -42.50 2.32
N GLU A 637 14.70 -41.58 2.46
CA GLU A 637 14.59 -40.48 3.42
C GLU A 637 13.42 -39.53 3.09
N GLN A 638 13.20 -39.22 1.81
CA GLN A 638 12.05 -38.39 1.40
C GLN A 638 10.72 -39.10 1.67
N PHE A 639 10.68 -40.42 1.44
CA PHE A 639 9.53 -41.25 1.74
C PHE A 639 9.24 -41.28 3.24
N ASP A 640 10.25 -41.52 4.06
CA ASP A 640 10.14 -41.60 5.52
C ASP A 640 9.65 -40.27 6.11
N ARG A 641 10.16 -39.13 5.65
CA ARG A 641 9.64 -37.81 6.07
C ARG A 641 8.19 -37.59 5.67
N CYS A 642 7.82 -37.95 4.44
CA CYS A 642 6.45 -37.79 3.98
C CYS A 642 5.51 -38.70 4.79
N HIS A 643 5.93 -39.92 5.07
CA HIS A 643 5.18 -40.88 5.87
C HIS A 643 5.06 -40.43 7.33
N GLY A 644 6.14 -39.95 7.95
CA GLY A 644 6.12 -39.38 9.29
C GLY A 644 5.19 -38.16 9.39
N THR A 645 5.20 -37.28 8.37
CA THR A 645 4.26 -36.16 8.28
C THR A 645 2.81 -36.64 8.19
N LEU A 646 2.55 -37.68 7.39
CA LEU A 646 1.20 -38.26 7.26
C LEU A 646 0.69 -38.81 8.59
N LEU A 647 1.52 -39.58 9.30
CA LEU A 647 1.18 -40.13 10.62
C LEU A 647 0.85 -39.02 11.61
N GLN A 648 1.73 -38.02 11.70
CA GLN A 648 1.58 -36.87 12.57
C GLN A 648 0.30 -36.07 12.24
N TYR A 649 -0.02 -35.91 10.95
CA TYR A 649 -1.20 -35.17 10.52
C TYR A 649 -2.50 -35.90 10.80
N VAL A 650 -2.56 -37.22 10.59
CA VAL A 650 -3.72 -38.06 10.94
C VAL A 650 -3.97 -38.03 12.45
N GLU A 651 -2.92 -38.15 13.27
CA GLU A 651 -3.04 -38.07 14.72
C GLU A 651 -3.49 -36.68 15.18
N PHE A 652 -2.97 -35.61 14.56
CA PHE A 652 -3.45 -34.26 14.80
C PHE A 652 -4.93 -34.09 14.46
N LEU A 653 -5.40 -34.52 13.29
CA LEU A 653 -6.81 -34.39 12.91
C LEU A 653 -7.72 -35.16 13.86
N ASN A 654 -7.33 -36.38 14.24
CA ASN A 654 -8.08 -37.21 15.19
C ASN A 654 -8.15 -36.56 16.59
N SER A 655 -7.06 -35.96 17.07
CA SER A 655 -7.03 -35.29 18.39
C SER A 655 -7.73 -33.91 18.38
N ALA A 656 -7.66 -33.18 17.28
CA ALA A 656 -8.23 -31.83 17.17
C ALA A 656 -9.75 -31.83 16.88
N LEU A 657 -10.26 -32.87 16.20
CA LEU A 657 -11.68 -33.05 15.87
C LEU A 657 -12.36 -33.96 16.89
N THR A 658 -12.67 -33.39 18.06
CA THR A 658 -13.43 -34.04 19.13
C THR A 658 -14.86 -33.50 19.15
N PRO A 659 -15.91 -34.36 19.20
CA PRO A 659 -15.89 -35.83 19.27
C PRO A 659 -15.49 -36.51 17.96
N THR A 660 -15.07 -37.79 18.01
CA THR A 660 -14.60 -38.58 16.85
C THR A 660 -15.61 -38.66 15.69
N THR A 661 -16.89 -38.42 15.94
CA THR A 661 -17.92 -38.27 14.89
C THR A 661 -17.65 -37.09 13.96
N ALA A 662 -17.06 -35.99 14.44
CA ALA A 662 -16.65 -34.86 13.61
C ALA A 662 -15.51 -35.23 12.65
N TYR A 663 -14.57 -36.07 13.09
CA TYR A 663 -13.54 -36.65 12.21
C TYR A 663 -14.19 -37.53 11.14
N ALA A 664 -15.15 -38.38 11.51
CA ALA A 664 -15.87 -39.24 10.56
C ALA A 664 -16.67 -38.46 9.50
N GLN A 665 -17.18 -37.28 9.84
CA GLN A 665 -17.85 -36.39 8.87
C GLN A 665 -16.89 -35.73 7.88
N LEU A 666 -15.62 -35.52 8.26
CA LEU A 666 -14.61 -34.93 7.39
C LEU A 666 -14.04 -35.95 6.39
N ILE A 667 -13.85 -37.19 6.83
CA ILE A 667 -13.18 -38.23 6.04
C ILE A 667 -14.15 -38.88 5.05
N LEU A 668 -13.65 -39.11 3.84
CA LEU A 668 -14.39 -39.78 2.77
C LEU A 668 -14.61 -41.27 3.07
N PRO A 669 -15.63 -41.91 2.46
CA PRO A 669 -15.79 -43.36 2.51
C PRO A 669 -14.51 -44.09 2.09
N LEU A 670 -14.25 -45.26 2.69
CA LEU A 670 -13.07 -46.07 2.39
C LEU A 670 -13.00 -46.42 0.89
N GLU A 671 -14.14 -46.69 0.27
CA GLU A 671 -14.27 -46.96 -1.17
C GLU A 671 -13.72 -45.79 -2.02
N ASP A 672 -14.08 -44.56 -1.69
CA ASP A 672 -13.60 -43.37 -2.39
C ASP A 672 -12.09 -43.19 -2.20
N LEU A 673 -11.56 -43.40 -0.99
CA LEU A 673 -10.12 -43.28 -0.72
C LEU A 673 -9.29 -44.23 -1.61
N VAL A 674 -9.75 -45.46 -1.79
CA VAL A 674 -9.04 -46.49 -2.56
C VAL A 674 -9.33 -46.37 -4.07
N HIS A 675 -10.60 -46.28 -4.46
CA HIS A 675 -10.99 -46.38 -5.88
C HIS A 675 -11.00 -45.04 -6.61
N LYS A 676 -11.33 -43.94 -5.93
CA LYS A 676 -11.41 -42.61 -6.54
C LYS A 676 -10.11 -41.83 -6.38
N TYR A 677 -9.47 -41.91 -5.21
CA TYR A 677 -8.22 -41.21 -4.91
C TYR A 677 -6.97 -42.07 -5.02
N HIS A 678 -7.13 -43.37 -5.33
CA HIS A 678 -6.05 -44.31 -5.58
C HIS A 678 -5.01 -44.36 -4.46
N LEU A 679 -5.46 -44.28 -3.21
CA LEU A 679 -4.58 -44.49 -2.06
C LEU A 679 -4.31 -45.97 -1.85
N ASP A 680 -3.07 -46.30 -1.45
CA ASP A 680 -2.71 -47.66 -1.04
C ASP A 680 -3.63 -48.14 0.09
N PRO A 681 -4.06 -49.41 0.10
CA PRO A 681 -4.95 -49.93 1.14
C PRO A 681 -4.44 -49.66 2.56
N GLU A 682 -3.14 -49.81 2.80
CA GLU A 682 -2.51 -49.54 4.11
C GLU A 682 -2.70 -48.08 4.58
N VAL A 683 -2.61 -47.12 3.66
CA VAL A 683 -2.78 -45.69 3.94
C VAL A 683 -4.25 -45.36 4.11
N ALA A 684 -5.11 -45.92 3.28
CA ALA A 684 -6.55 -45.76 3.40
C ALA A 684 -7.05 -46.30 4.77
N PHE A 685 -6.58 -47.47 5.20
CA PHE A 685 -6.87 -48.01 6.52
C PHE A 685 -6.28 -47.17 7.65
N LEU A 686 -5.07 -46.62 7.51
CA LEU A 686 -4.50 -45.69 8.50
C LEU A 686 -5.43 -44.49 8.73
N ILE A 687 -5.89 -43.86 7.65
CA ILE A 687 -6.77 -42.68 7.69
C ILE A 687 -8.16 -43.04 8.25
N TYR A 688 -8.71 -44.20 7.86
CA TYR A 688 -10.07 -44.61 8.20
C TYR A 688 -10.18 -45.31 9.56
N ARG A 689 -9.09 -45.81 10.13
CA ARG A 689 -9.05 -46.55 11.41
C ARG A 689 -9.75 -45.84 12.58
N PRO A 690 -9.64 -44.50 12.77
CA PRO A 690 -10.40 -43.81 13.82
C PRO A 690 -11.92 -43.90 13.64
N VAL A 691 -12.39 -43.85 12.38
CA VAL A 691 -13.82 -44.01 12.04
C VAL A 691 -14.27 -45.43 12.36
N MET A 692 -13.42 -46.43 12.10
CA MET A 692 -13.75 -47.82 12.41
C MET A 692 -13.99 -48.08 13.90
N ARG A 693 -13.38 -47.29 14.79
CA ARG A 693 -13.60 -47.42 16.24
C ARG A 693 -14.98 -46.94 16.69
N LEU A 694 -15.72 -46.24 15.83
CA LEU A 694 -17.11 -45.86 16.07
C LEU A 694 -18.09 -47.01 15.81
N PHE A 695 -17.65 -48.08 15.14
CA PHE A 695 -18.44 -49.30 15.01
C PHE A 695 -18.52 -49.99 16.38
N ASN A 696 -19.51 -49.61 17.19
CA ASN A 696 -19.90 -50.41 18.35
C ASN A 696 -20.76 -51.57 17.86
N TYR A 697 -20.44 -52.78 18.32
CA TYR A 697 -21.38 -53.90 18.33
C TYR A 697 -22.65 -53.46 19.06
N ALA A 698 -23.78 -53.38 18.36
CA ALA A 698 -25.08 -53.27 19.01
C ALA A 698 -25.31 -54.56 19.81
N SER A 699 -25.03 -54.51 21.11
CA SER A 699 -25.39 -55.56 22.06
C SER A 699 -26.92 -55.57 22.21
N GLY A 700 -27.63 -56.16 21.25
CA GLY A 700 -29.08 -56.24 21.24
C GLY A 700 -29.66 -56.74 19.91
N SER A 701 -29.65 -58.06 19.72
CA SER A 701 -30.54 -58.84 18.85
C SER A 701 -30.68 -58.49 17.35
N ASP A 702 -29.58 -58.25 16.63
CA ASP A 702 -29.43 -58.68 15.23
C ASP A 702 -27.95 -58.62 14.78
N PRO A 703 -27.43 -59.56 13.97
CA PRO A 703 -26.01 -59.67 13.64
C PRO A 703 -25.57 -58.83 12.42
N ASP A 704 -26.27 -57.75 12.10
CA ASP A 704 -25.91 -56.88 10.97
C ASP A 704 -25.01 -55.72 11.43
N VAL A 705 -23.79 -55.69 10.89
CA VAL A 705 -22.82 -54.59 11.07
C VAL A 705 -23.33 -53.37 10.28
N PHE A 706 -23.91 -52.39 10.95
CA PHE A 706 -24.43 -51.19 10.29
C PHE A 706 -23.32 -50.15 9.99
N TRP A 707 -23.35 -49.61 8.77
CA TRP A 707 -22.47 -48.52 8.32
C TRP A 707 -22.90 -47.18 8.96
N PRO A 708 -21.99 -46.33 9.48
CA PRO A 708 -22.35 -45.09 10.17
C PRO A 708 -23.08 -44.07 9.30
N CYS A 709 -23.06 -44.21 7.97
CA CYS A 709 -23.88 -43.39 7.07
C CYS A 709 -25.39 -43.64 7.20
N ASN A 710 -25.82 -44.76 7.78
CA ASN A 710 -27.25 -45.11 7.88
C ASN A 710 -27.93 -44.48 9.11
N ILE A 711 -27.20 -44.11 10.15
CA ILE A 711 -27.76 -43.52 11.38
C ILE A 711 -28.24 -42.06 11.15
N LEU A 712 -27.69 -41.38 10.15
CA LEU A 712 -28.04 -39.98 9.84
C LEU A 712 -29.34 -39.82 9.03
N LYS A 713 -29.93 -40.90 8.50
CA LYS A 713 -31.23 -40.81 7.79
C LYS A 713 -32.44 -40.99 8.71
N GLU A 714 -32.29 -41.63 9.86
CA GLU A 714 -33.42 -41.91 10.76
C GLU A 714 -33.63 -40.82 11.82
N THR A 715 -32.58 -40.08 12.19
CA THR A 715 -32.67 -39.02 13.21
C THR A 715 -33.39 -37.75 12.75
N THR A 716 -33.65 -37.58 11.45
CA THR A 716 -34.45 -36.44 10.94
C THR A 716 -35.97 -36.67 10.95
N VAL A 717 -36.45 -37.86 11.33
CA VAL A 717 -37.90 -38.20 11.25
C VAL A 717 -38.56 -38.32 12.64
N SER A 718 -37.79 -38.47 13.73
CA SER A 718 -38.37 -38.66 15.08
C SER A 718 -38.66 -37.38 15.87
N ASP A 719 -38.08 -36.23 15.51
CA ASP A 719 -38.18 -34.99 16.31
C ASP A 719 -39.36 -34.07 15.91
N ALA A 720 -40.28 -34.52 15.05
CA ALA A 720 -41.44 -33.74 14.59
C ALA A 720 -42.78 -34.12 15.26
N GLN A 721 -42.78 -34.99 16.28
CA GLN A 721 -44.01 -35.40 16.98
C GLN A 721 -43.86 -35.43 18.51
N SER A 722 -43.51 -34.30 19.12
CA SER A 722 -43.90 -34.02 20.51
C SER A 722 -43.56 -32.58 20.88
N GLU A 723 -44.47 -31.66 20.61
CA GLU A 723 -44.70 -30.44 21.42
C GLU A 723 -46.02 -29.82 20.98
N SER A 724 -47.08 -30.23 21.67
CA SER A 724 -48.35 -29.52 21.83
C SER A 724 -48.30 -28.70 23.10
#